data_AF-A0AAD8BIY0-F1
#
_entry.id   AF-A0AAD8BIY0-F1
#
_cell.length_a   1.000
_cell.length_b   1.000
_cell.length_c   1.000
_cell.angle_alpha   90.00
_cell.angle_beta   90.00
_cell.angle_gamma   90.00
#
_symmetry.space_group_name_H-M   'P 1'
#
loop_
_entity.id
_entity.type
_entity.pdbx_description
1 polymer ?
#
loop_
_entity_poly.entity_id
_entity_poly.type
_entity_poly.pdbx_seq_one_letter_code
_entity_poly.pdbx_strand_id
1 'polypeptide(L)'
;MDLEELRSKLVGFEVSDCPSLIDNCPDLEIDSKEQKMINETLQLVQKHGQIKNNDVKMGDNTCSDQKQRYSEDEMMRTNKILYQEFHKKRQNSDMYQKMQEERQKLPAWEVKDFITAAVKRHKVIIVSGMTGCGKTTQVPQFILDDALESDNFRANIICTQPRRIAATSIAERVAEERDDTLGNLVGYQIRLDGEVSYLTRLLFCTTGIILRRLEGDPNLEGVTHVIVDEVHERSELSDFLILVLKRLLIRRPDLRVILMSATINAKLFSEYFNNCPIINIPGQLFPVKQFFLEDIIEQTKYCVKEFSEYSRSDRELHWMRQSHEHQEAVSDKTPDKKLSEYQLAMRYQKCSRSTIKTMSALDFDEINYDLIVHLLEWIVTEKHKEFPLDGAILVFLPGLQEIQKTFEELQVSKEFSRNIDRYVIIALHSSFSSDEQKAVFHKPKPGIRKIVLSTNIAETSITIDDVAYVVDVGHMKEMRYDHDKSMQSLDLIWVSKTNAEQRKGRAGRVQEGVCFHLFTSHMYKHILRPHPVPEIQRNSLEQVIIRTKILSVFRGHDIEIVLQDLIDAPSTDRIRAAVQSLKDIGALDSQMELTALGYHLGSIPVDVRIGKLMLYGLMFRCLDATLTMAATLSYKSPFITPFKKKEEATFKKKELKEHNSDIQTMLKAYKEWWEARGKGRESAYKYCKEFFLSFKHLEMISTLKQQYVEILSDIGFIKKKIKFKDVQTSAKANSDGVAIITGREANENNENKELLTAMLVAALYPNIIQHVSGKVKTRTGEYVDIHPNSVNFKVFFKNGSFLVYHEKVKTKKIYIRECSLVSQLSLLMFAGGGIEIDECQGYKVLIIDKMIKYKTHGSEVASSLKALRSELNQLLSDKITEPDKDLMSSPKGSALIKCINYLLAK
;
A
#
# COMPACT_ATOMS: atom_id res chain seq x y z
N MET A 1 -17.98 -45.54 -23.91
CA MET A 1 -17.32 -44.26 -24.20
C MET A 1 -15.92 -44.57 -24.64
N ASP A 2 -15.70 -44.47 -25.93
CA ASP A 2 -14.51 -44.97 -26.62
C ASP A 2 -13.33 -43.99 -26.45
N LEU A 3 -12.12 -44.51 -26.39
CA LEU A 3 -10.88 -43.73 -26.19
C LEU A 3 -10.61 -42.77 -27.36
N GLU A 4 -11.23 -42.99 -28.52
CA GLU A 4 -11.23 -42.07 -29.66
C GLU A 4 -12.18 -40.87 -29.47
N GLU A 5 -13.28 -41.03 -28.74
CA GLU A 5 -14.25 -39.96 -28.48
C GLU A 5 -13.71 -38.96 -27.44
N LEU A 6 -12.79 -39.40 -26.57
CA LEU A 6 -12.04 -38.53 -25.65
C LEU A 6 -10.90 -37.77 -26.34
N ARG A 7 -10.29 -38.34 -27.40
CA ARG A 7 -9.30 -37.63 -28.22
C ARG A 7 -9.91 -36.52 -29.07
N SER A 8 -11.14 -36.73 -29.56
CA SER A 8 -11.92 -35.72 -30.30
C SER A 8 -12.25 -34.46 -29.48
N LYS A 9 -12.34 -34.55 -28.14
CA LYS A 9 -12.61 -33.40 -27.27
C LYS A 9 -11.35 -32.70 -26.73
N LEU A 10 -10.17 -33.28 -26.90
CA LEU A 10 -8.90 -32.76 -26.38
C LEU A 10 -7.96 -32.17 -27.45
N VAL A 11 -8.33 -32.27 -28.73
CA VAL A 11 -7.59 -31.65 -29.84
C VAL A 11 -8.58 -30.92 -30.74
N GLY A 12 -9.08 -29.79 -30.27
CA GLY A 12 -9.96 -28.90 -31.03
C GLY A 12 -9.25 -27.59 -31.37
N PHE A 13 -8.23 -27.65 -32.22
CA PHE A 13 -7.73 -26.51 -33.00
C PHE A 13 -7.07 -27.09 -34.27
N GLU A 14 -7.91 -27.61 -35.17
CA GLU A 14 -7.50 -27.80 -36.56
C GLU A 14 -7.72 -26.49 -37.35
N VAL A 15 -6.65 -26.09 -38.00
CA VAL A 15 -6.46 -25.19 -39.13
C VAL A 15 -7.72 -24.96 -40.00
N SER A 16 -8.61 -24.03 -39.60
CA SER A 16 -9.60 -23.43 -40.51
C SER A 16 -10.08 -22.02 -40.13
N ASP A 17 -9.30 -21.25 -39.37
CA ASP A 17 -9.63 -19.85 -38.98
C ASP A 17 -8.83 -18.78 -39.76
N CYS A 18 -8.26 -19.13 -40.92
CA CYS A 18 -7.43 -18.21 -41.74
C CYS A 18 -8.09 -16.86 -42.11
N PRO A 19 -9.41 -16.74 -42.39
CA PRO A 19 -10.00 -15.44 -42.69
C PRO A 19 -10.05 -14.49 -41.47
N SER A 20 -10.20 -15.03 -40.26
CA SER A 20 -10.40 -14.24 -39.04
C SER A 20 -9.12 -13.61 -38.47
N LEU A 21 -7.94 -14.09 -38.89
CA LEU A 21 -6.64 -13.66 -38.39
C LEU A 21 -6.19 -12.29 -38.94
N ILE A 22 -6.65 -11.88 -40.12
CA ILE A 22 -6.13 -10.70 -40.85
C ILE A 22 -7.09 -9.51 -40.84
N ASP A 23 -8.41 -9.75 -40.88
CA ASP A 23 -9.41 -8.69 -41.08
C ASP A 23 -9.39 -7.58 -40.01
N ASN A 24 -8.76 -7.82 -38.86
CA ASN A 24 -8.57 -6.83 -37.80
C ASN A 24 -7.10 -6.69 -37.33
N CYS A 25 -6.13 -7.21 -38.09
CA CYS A 25 -4.70 -7.12 -37.75
C CYS A 25 -4.10 -5.82 -38.32
N PRO A 26 -3.60 -4.91 -37.47
CA PRO A 26 -3.02 -3.66 -37.93
C PRO A 26 -1.70 -3.88 -38.70
N ASP A 27 -1.50 -3.11 -39.76
CA ASP A 27 -0.23 -3.00 -40.47
C ASP A 27 0.83 -2.39 -39.57
N LEU A 28 1.98 -3.07 -39.49
CA LEU A 28 3.20 -2.52 -38.93
C LEU A 28 4.06 -2.00 -40.09
N GLU A 29 3.98 -0.69 -40.29
CA GLU A 29 4.71 0.01 -41.35
C GLU A 29 6.16 0.22 -40.89
N ILE A 30 7.10 -0.46 -41.56
CA ILE A 30 8.54 -0.21 -41.48
C ILE A 30 8.98 0.26 -42.86
N ASP A 31 9.55 1.46 -42.94
CA ASP A 31 10.04 2.01 -44.21
C ASP A 31 11.41 1.44 -44.60
N SER A 32 11.83 1.67 -45.85
CA SER A 32 13.07 1.12 -46.38
C SER A 32 14.33 1.66 -45.68
N LYS A 33 14.26 2.86 -45.10
CA LYS A 33 15.36 3.47 -44.34
C LYS A 33 15.49 2.82 -42.96
N GLU A 34 14.37 2.55 -42.30
CA GLU A 34 14.30 1.84 -41.03
C GLU A 34 14.78 0.40 -41.18
N GLN A 35 14.30 -0.33 -42.19
CA GLN A 35 14.76 -1.68 -42.46
C GLN A 35 16.26 -1.72 -42.72
N LYS A 36 16.79 -0.76 -43.50
CA LYS A 36 18.23 -0.63 -43.73
C LYS A 36 19.00 -0.40 -42.42
N MET A 37 18.53 0.49 -41.55
CA MET A 37 19.15 0.77 -40.26
C MET A 37 19.14 -0.45 -39.32
N ILE A 38 18.04 -1.20 -39.29
CA ILE A 38 17.93 -2.45 -38.51
C ILE A 38 18.96 -3.46 -39.01
N ASN A 39 19.01 -3.68 -40.33
CA ASN A 39 19.93 -4.63 -40.94
C ASN A 39 21.40 -4.24 -40.71
N GLU A 40 21.76 -2.96 -40.86
CA GLU A 40 23.11 -2.46 -40.54
C GLU A 40 23.47 -2.66 -39.07
N THR A 41 22.52 -2.41 -38.16
CA THR A 41 22.70 -2.64 -36.72
C THR A 41 22.94 -4.12 -36.42
N LEU A 42 22.13 -5.01 -36.99
CA LEU A 42 22.27 -6.46 -36.80
C LEU A 42 23.59 -6.99 -37.36
N GLN A 43 24.04 -6.49 -38.52
CA GLN A 43 25.36 -6.84 -39.08
C GLN A 43 26.51 -6.41 -38.16
N LEU A 44 26.43 -5.21 -37.59
CA LEU A 44 27.42 -4.72 -36.61
C LEU A 44 27.44 -5.58 -35.35
N VAL A 45 26.26 -5.98 -34.86
CA VAL A 45 26.10 -6.86 -33.70
C VAL A 45 26.72 -8.23 -33.96
N GLN A 46 26.42 -8.85 -35.10
CA GLN A 46 26.97 -10.15 -35.50
C GLN A 46 28.50 -10.11 -35.64
N LYS A 47 29.05 -9.02 -36.20
CA LYS A 47 30.51 -8.84 -36.37
C LYS A 47 31.27 -8.78 -35.05
N HIS A 48 30.63 -8.30 -33.98
CA HIS A 48 31.22 -8.19 -32.64
C HIS A 48 30.74 -9.28 -31.65
N GLY A 49 29.92 -10.22 -32.11
CA GLY A 49 29.28 -11.26 -31.28
C GLY A 49 30.06 -12.58 -31.13
N GLN A 50 31.20 -12.75 -31.80
CA GLN A 50 32.05 -13.95 -31.68
C GLN A 50 33.15 -13.79 -30.63
N ILE A 51 32.79 -13.67 -29.34
CA ILE A 51 33.73 -13.91 -28.23
C ILE A 51 33.02 -14.77 -27.18
N LYS A 52 33.67 -15.89 -26.84
CA LYS A 52 33.12 -17.08 -26.16
C LYS A 52 32.53 -16.82 -24.76
N ASN A 53 31.45 -17.56 -24.48
CA ASN A 53 30.95 -17.87 -23.14
C ASN A 53 32.06 -18.46 -22.26
N ASN A 54 32.35 -17.79 -21.15
CA ASN A 54 32.96 -18.42 -19.99
C ASN A 54 31.93 -18.40 -18.87
N ASP A 55 31.76 -19.55 -18.21
CA ASP A 55 30.93 -19.72 -17.02
C ASP A 55 31.32 -18.71 -15.94
N VAL A 56 30.46 -17.71 -15.75
CA VAL A 56 30.59 -16.75 -14.64
C VAL A 56 29.92 -17.39 -13.42
N LYS A 57 30.74 -17.79 -12.45
CA LYS A 57 30.29 -18.01 -11.07
C LYS A 57 29.73 -16.68 -10.56
N MET A 58 28.46 -16.68 -10.14
CA MET A 58 27.91 -15.57 -9.35
C MET A 58 28.81 -15.36 -8.14
N GLY A 59 29.62 -14.31 -8.17
CA GLY A 59 30.37 -13.85 -7.01
C GLY A 59 29.38 -13.31 -5.99
N ASP A 60 29.59 -13.70 -4.73
CA ASP A 60 29.01 -13.02 -3.57
C ASP A 60 29.41 -11.53 -3.63
N ASN A 61 28.61 -10.70 -4.28
CA ASN A 61 28.69 -9.26 -4.20
C ASN A 61 28.11 -8.83 -2.84
N THR A 62 28.84 -9.16 -1.77
CA THR A 62 28.74 -8.39 -0.54
C THR A 62 29.25 -6.99 -0.88
N CYS A 63 28.33 -6.05 -1.04
CA CYS A 63 28.66 -4.64 -0.96
C CYS A 63 29.32 -4.44 0.40
N SER A 64 30.64 -4.28 0.40
CA SER A 64 31.40 -3.86 1.57
C SER A 64 31.07 -2.39 1.81
N ASP A 65 29.87 -2.13 2.32
CA ASP A 65 29.65 -0.97 3.14
C ASP A 65 30.69 -1.05 4.25
N GLN A 66 31.58 -0.06 4.28
CA GLN A 66 32.46 0.21 5.40
C GLN A 66 31.60 0.55 6.62
N LYS A 67 30.96 -0.45 7.22
CA LYS A 67 30.58 -0.40 8.62
C LYS A 67 31.91 -0.50 9.36
N GLN A 68 32.30 0.59 10.01
CA GLN A 68 33.23 0.51 11.13
C GLN A 68 32.66 -0.54 12.09
N ARG A 69 33.19 -1.77 12.00
CA ARG A 69 32.99 -2.79 13.01
C ARG A 69 33.69 -2.25 14.23
N TYR A 70 32.93 -1.65 15.14
CA TYR A 70 33.44 -1.32 16.45
C TYR A 70 33.95 -2.61 17.08
N SER A 71 35.20 -2.61 17.53
CA SER A 71 35.74 -3.73 18.32
C SER A 71 34.81 -4.00 19.51
N GLU A 72 34.68 -5.24 19.98
CA GLU A 72 33.95 -5.53 21.22
C GLU A 72 34.41 -4.62 22.38
N ASP A 73 35.70 -4.27 22.39
CA ASP A 73 36.29 -3.32 23.34
C ASP A 73 35.73 -1.89 23.22
N GLU A 74 35.51 -1.42 21.99
CA GLU A 74 34.90 -0.10 21.76
C GLU A 74 33.44 -0.10 22.18
N MET A 75 32.70 -1.17 21.85
CA MET A 75 31.31 -1.32 22.29
C MET A 75 31.19 -1.34 23.82
N MET A 76 32.09 -2.04 24.52
CA MET A 76 32.11 -2.03 25.99
C MET A 76 32.43 -0.64 26.56
N ARG A 77 33.39 0.10 25.97
CA ARG A 77 33.68 1.48 26.39
C ARG A 77 32.48 2.39 26.19
N THR A 78 31.82 2.32 25.04
CA THR A 78 30.60 3.08 24.75
C THR A 78 29.48 2.73 25.74
N ASN A 79 29.28 1.45 26.01
CA ASN A 79 28.26 0.98 26.95
C ASN A 79 28.52 1.49 28.37
N LYS A 80 29.79 1.57 28.79
CA LYS A 80 30.18 2.14 30.09
C LYS A 80 29.89 3.64 30.20
N ILE A 81 30.09 4.40 29.11
CA ILE A 81 29.73 5.83 29.06
C ILE A 81 28.21 5.98 29.24
N LEU A 82 27.42 5.21 28.49
CA LEU A 82 25.95 5.25 28.58
C LEU A 82 25.43 4.89 29.97
N TYR A 83 26.05 3.90 30.62
CA TYR A 83 25.77 3.54 32.02
C TYR A 83 26.02 4.73 32.96
N GLN A 84 27.18 5.38 32.87
CA GLN A 84 27.52 6.53 33.71
C GLN A 84 26.59 7.72 33.47
N GLU A 85 26.28 8.02 32.20
CA GLU A 85 25.36 9.10 31.84
C GLU A 85 23.95 8.85 32.36
N PHE A 86 23.45 7.62 32.24
CA PHE A 86 22.13 7.24 32.75
C PHE A 86 22.03 7.46 34.26
N HIS A 87 23.01 6.99 35.03
CA HIS A 87 23.04 7.18 36.49
C HIS A 87 23.16 8.66 36.88
N LYS A 88 23.97 9.44 36.15
CA LYS A 88 24.10 10.89 36.36
C LYS A 88 22.80 11.63 36.09
N LYS A 89 22.11 11.32 34.98
CA LYS A 89 20.81 11.93 34.64
C LYS A 89 19.75 11.60 35.69
N ARG A 90 19.67 10.33 36.11
CA ARG A 90 18.71 9.88 37.12
C ARG A 90 18.86 10.60 38.48
N GLN A 91 20.09 10.98 38.85
CA GLN A 91 20.36 11.70 40.10
C GLN A 91 20.20 13.22 39.97
N ASN A 92 20.61 13.80 38.84
CA ASN A 92 20.88 15.25 38.75
C ASN A 92 19.97 16.01 37.77
N SER A 93 19.14 15.35 36.95
CA SER A 93 18.23 16.02 36.01
C SER A 93 16.82 16.12 36.58
N ASP A 94 16.39 17.35 36.88
CA ASP A 94 15.01 17.66 37.29
C ASP A 94 14.01 17.28 36.20
N MET A 95 14.38 17.48 34.93
CA MET A 95 13.53 17.15 33.79
C MET A 95 13.31 15.63 33.68
N TYR A 96 14.37 14.84 33.87
CA TYR A 96 14.27 13.39 33.91
C TYR A 96 13.40 12.91 35.08
N GLN A 97 13.58 13.47 36.28
CA GLN A 97 12.77 13.12 37.45
C GLN A 97 11.28 13.43 37.24
N LYS A 98 10.95 14.60 36.68
CA LYS A 98 9.57 14.97 36.35
C LYS A 98 8.94 14.01 35.33
N MET A 99 9.66 13.69 34.26
CA MET A 99 9.19 12.70 33.27
C MET A 99 9.03 11.31 33.90
N GLN A 100 9.89 10.95 34.85
CA GLN A 100 9.80 9.69 35.57
C GLN A 100 8.51 9.58 36.41
N GLU A 101 8.03 10.67 37.01
CA GLU A 101 6.74 10.72 37.71
C GLU A 101 5.56 10.55 36.74
N GLU A 102 5.64 11.13 35.54
CA GLU A 102 4.61 10.95 34.50
C GLU A 102 4.56 9.50 34.00
N ARG A 103 5.72 8.89 33.75
CA ARG A 103 5.83 7.49 33.33
C ARG A 103 5.23 6.52 34.35
N GLN A 104 5.40 6.80 35.65
CA GLN A 104 4.86 5.98 36.74
C GLN A 104 3.32 5.96 36.80
N LYS A 105 2.64 6.97 36.24
CA LYS A 105 1.18 7.03 36.18
C LYS A 105 0.60 6.16 35.07
N LEU A 106 1.42 5.67 34.14
CA LEU A 106 0.95 4.84 33.04
C LEU A 106 0.68 3.41 33.52
N PRO A 107 -0.40 2.75 33.09
CA PRO A 107 -0.73 1.39 33.54
C PRO A 107 0.36 0.34 33.24
N ALA A 108 1.15 0.54 32.18
CA ALA A 108 2.31 -0.32 31.88
C ALA A 108 3.34 -0.37 33.02
N TRP A 109 3.42 0.66 33.86
CA TRP A 109 4.35 0.73 34.97
C TRP A 109 4.09 -0.36 36.02
N GLU A 110 2.81 -0.68 36.29
CA GLU A 110 2.40 -1.68 37.29
C GLU A 110 2.93 -3.09 36.98
N VAL A 111 3.18 -3.37 35.71
CA VAL A 111 3.64 -4.69 35.22
C VAL A 111 5.11 -4.69 34.78
N LYS A 112 5.85 -3.60 35.03
CA LYS A 112 7.26 -3.45 34.64
C LYS A 112 8.11 -4.66 35.03
N ASP A 113 8.07 -5.04 36.31
CA ASP A 113 8.93 -6.11 36.85
C ASP A 113 8.56 -7.49 36.30
N PHE A 114 7.28 -7.72 36.02
CA PHE A 114 6.82 -8.96 35.37
C PHE A 114 7.34 -9.05 33.93
N ILE A 115 7.33 -7.93 33.19
CA ILE A 115 7.85 -7.87 31.83
C ILE A 115 9.36 -8.15 31.80
N THR A 116 10.15 -7.44 32.61
CA THR A 116 11.62 -7.60 32.63
C THR A 116 12.02 -9.02 33.08
N ALA A 117 11.34 -9.58 34.08
CA ALA A 117 11.57 -10.97 34.52
C ALA A 117 11.20 -11.99 33.42
N ALA A 118 10.12 -11.77 32.68
CA ALA A 118 9.69 -12.67 31.62
C ALA A 118 10.64 -12.66 30.41
N VAL A 119 11.12 -11.47 30.00
CA VAL A 119 12.11 -11.31 28.90
C VAL A 119 13.42 -12.04 29.22
N LYS A 120 13.87 -12.00 30.48
CA LYS A 120 15.07 -12.75 30.91
C LYS A 120 14.89 -14.26 30.79
N ARG A 121 13.69 -14.77 31.11
CA ARG A 121 13.39 -16.21 31.21
C ARG A 121 12.96 -16.86 29.89
N HIS A 122 12.30 -16.12 29.00
CA HIS A 122 11.68 -16.68 27.80
C HIS A 122 12.24 -16.03 26.54
N LYS A 123 12.43 -16.84 25.48
CA LYS A 123 12.87 -16.34 24.16
C LYS A 123 11.83 -15.44 23.50
N VAL A 124 10.55 -15.74 23.71
CA VAL A 124 9.42 -15.01 23.14
C VAL A 124 8.44 -14.70 24.26
N ILE A 125 7.94 -13.47 24.31
CA ILE A 125 6.82 -13.08 25.16
C ILE A 125 5.82 -12.23 24.35
N ILE A 126 4.58 -12.19 24.81
CA ILE A 126 3.54 -11.32 24.25
C ILE A 126 3.09 -10.34 25.32
N VAL A 127 3.08 -9.05 24.98
CA VAL A 127 2.56 -7.99 25.84
C VAL A 127 1.28 -7.46 25.23
N SER A 128 0.17 -7.67 25.93
CA SER A 128 -1.17 -7.24 25.52
C SER A 128 -1.65 -6.10 26.41
N GLY A 129 -2.38 -5.14 25.85
CA GLY A 129 -3.00 -4.07 26.64
C GLY A 129 -3.62 -3.01 25.76
N MET A 130 -4.59 -2.25 26.25
CA MET A 130 -5.34 -1.30 25.41
C MET A 130 -4.47 -0.17 24.83
N THR A 131 -4.97 0.55 23.82
CA THR A 131 -4.29 1.77 23.33
C THR A 131 -4.19 2.79 24.46
N GLY A 132 -3.05 3.46 24.61
CA GLY A 132 -2.84 4.46 25.67
C GLY A 132 -2.30 3.91 26.99
N CYS A 133 -2.22 2.58 27.19
CA CYS A 133 -1.66 2.03 28.43
C CYS A 133 -0.12 2.15 28.56
N GLY A 134 0.56 2.66 27.54
CA GLY A 134 2.01 2.90 27.56
C GLY A 134 2.89 1.77 26.98
N LYS A 135 2.34 0.72 26.37
CA LYS A 135 3.12 -0.41 25.77
C LYS A 135 4.30 0.07 24.92
N THR A 136 3.97 0.82 23.86
CA THR A 136 4.89 1.23 22.81
C THR A 136 6.04 2.11 23.31
N THR A 137 5.76 3.03 24.23
CA THR A 137 6.76 3.94 24.79
C THR A 137 7.51 3.32 25.96
N GLN A 138 6.86 2.50 26.80
CA GLN A 138 7.44 2.06 28.07
C GLN A 138 8.11 0.70 28.01
N VAL A 139 7.57 -0.30 27.30
CA VAL A 139 8.16 -1.66 27.26
C VAL A 139 9.60 -1.68 26.76
N PRO A 140 9.97 -0.98 25.67
CA PRO A 140 11.35 -0.92 25.23
C PRO A 140 12.26 -0.24 26.27
N GLN A 141 11.75 0.79 26.95
CA GLN A 141 12.49 1.49 28.00
C GLN A 141 12.66 0.62 29.25
N PHE A 142 11.69 -0.21 29.63
CA PHE A 142 11.83 -1.12 30.77
C PHE A 142 12.97 -2.13 30.56
N ILE A 143 13.07 -2.68 29.34
CA ILE A 143 14.15 -3.60 28.96
C ILE A 143 15.50 -2.86 28.97
N LEU A 144 15.53 -1.64 28.44
CA LEU A 144 16.73 -0.82 28.40
C LEU A 144 17.20 -0.42 29.81
N ASP A 145 16.28 0.06 30.65
CA ASP A 145 16.55 0.51 32.02
C ASP A 145 17.04 -0.66 32.89
N ASP A 146 16.40 -1.83 32.78
CA ASP A 146 16.83 -3.06 33.49
C ASP A 146 18.24 -3.51 33.08
N ALA A 147 18.58 -3.39 31.79
CA ALA A 147 19.94 -3.69 31.34
C ALA A 147 20.97 -2.65 31.85
N LEU A 148 20.57 -1.38 31.96
CA LEU A 148 21.41 -0.27 32.43
C LEU A 148 21.66 -0.28 33.95
N GLU A 149 21.05 -1.20 34.71
CA GLU A 149 21.35 -1.39 36.13
C GLU A 149 22.72 -2.06 36.36
N SER A 150 23.32 -2.66 35.33
CA SER A 150 24.62 -3.33 35.38
C SER A 150 25.69 -2.60 34.56
N ASP A 151 26.91 -2.46 35.09
CA ASP A 151 28.08 -1.90 34.38
C ASP A 151 28.53 -2.77 33.19
N ASN A 152 28.00 -4.01 33.06
CA ASN A 152 28.16 -4.86 31.87
C ASN A 152 26.90 -4.83 30.98
N PHE A 153 26.40 -3.62 30.71
CA PHE A 153 25.25 -3.38 29.84
C PHE A 153 25.49 -3.95 28.44
N ARG A 154 24.55 -4.77 27.93
CA ARG A 154 24.63 -5.42 26.60
C ARG A 154 23.37 -5.28 25.76
N ALA A 155 22.42 -4.40 26.11
CA ALA A 155 21.17 -4.34 25.35
C ALA A 155 21.30 -3.50 24.07
N ASN A 156 20.87 -4.07 22.97
CA ASN A 156 20.62 -3.41 21.69
C ASN A 156 19.25 -3.86 21.19
N ILE A 157 18.31 -2.93 21.17
CA ILE A 157 16.87 -3.15 21.07
C ILE A 157 16.38 -2.49 19.78
N ILE A 158 15.66 -3.26 18.96
CA ILE A 158 14.95 -2.74 17.80
C ILE A 158 13.45 -2.88 18.06
N CYS A 159 12.70 -1.78 17.94
CA CYS A 159 11.24 -1.77 18.04
C CYS A 159 10.63 -1.39 16.70
N THR A 160 9.92 -2.31 16.07
CA THR A 160 9.30 -2.07 14.76
C THR A 160 7.93 -1.43 14.91
N GLN A 161 7.64 -0.45 14.07
CA GLN A 161 6.36 0.24 13.94
C GLN A 161 5.78 0.03 12.54
N PRO A 162 4.45 -0.11 12.39
CA PRO A 162 3.81 -0.31 11.09
C PRO A 162 3.89 0.95 10.21
N ARG A 163 3.99 2.15 10.81
CA ARG A 163 3.94 3.44 10.11
C ARG A 163 5.19 4.27 10.34
N ARG A 164 5.61 5.01 9.31
CA ARG A 164 6.77 5.94 9.36
C ARG A 164 6.62 7.00 10.45
N ILE A 165 5.46 7.67 10.48
CA ILE A 165 5.17 8.75 11.45
C ILE A 165 5.25 8.20 12.88
N ALA A 166 4.72 7.00 13.13
CA ALA A 166 4.79 6.37 14.44
C ALA A 166 6.26 6.13 14.87
N ALA A 167 7.09 5.54 13.99
CA ALA A 167 8.51 5.32 14.31
C ALA A 167 9.24 6.62 14.70
N THR A 168 9.03 7.71 13.96
CA THR A 168 9.65 9.01 14.25
C THR A 168 9.10 9.63 15.53
N SER A 169 7.78 9.78 15.66
CA SER A 169 7.18 10.49 16.80
C SER A 169 7.35 9.73 18.12
N ILE A 170 7.37 8.40 18.08
CA ILE A 170 7.63 7.58 19.27
C ILE A 170 9.09 7.72 19.70
N ALA A 171 10.03 7.71 18.76
CA ALA A 171 11.45 7.92 19.09
C ALA A 171 11.70 9.30 19.69
N GLU A 172 11.12 10.35 19.11
CA GLU A 172 11.14 11.72 19.65
C GLU A 172 10.59 11.75 21.07
N ARG A 173 9.38 11.22 21.28
CA ARG A 173 8.74 11.18 22.60
C ARG A 173 9.57 10.40 23.62
N VAL A 174 10.15 9.26 23.24
CA VAL A 174 10.96 8.43 24.15
C VAL A 174 12.31 9.11 24.45
N ALA A 175 12.88 9.86 23.50
CA ALA A 175 14.07 10.67 23.77
C ALA A 175 13.75 11.81 24.76
N GLU A 176 12.61 12.51 24.58
CA GLU A 176 12.12 13.54 25.52
C GLU A 176 11.88 12.98 26.93
N GLU A 177 11.20 11.83 27.05
CA GLU A 177 10.95 11.16 28.34
C GLU A 177 12.24 10.79 29.08
N ARG A 178 13.37 10.68 28.36
CA ARG A 178 14.68 10.33 28.90
C ARG A 178 15.62 11.52 29.05
N ASP A 179 15.15 12.74 28.80
CA ASP A 179 16.00 13.93 28.75
C ASP A 179 17.26 13.67 27.88
N ASP A 180 17.04 13.08 26.70
CA ASP A 180 18.09 12.70 25.77
C ASP A 180 17.91 13.36 24.40
N THR A 181 19.03 13.54 23.69
CA THR A 181 18.99 14.04 22.31
C THR A 181 18.66 12.89 21.38
N LEU A 182 17.67 13.08 20.49
CA LEU A 182 17.32 12.10 19.48
C LEU A 182 18.54 11.73 18.62
N GLY A 183 18.71 10.43 18.35
CA GLY A 183 19.88 9.89 17.65
C GLY A 183 21.04 9.53 18.58
N ASN A 184 20.98 9.88 19.87
CA ASN A 184 21.92 9.41 20.88
C ASN A 184 21.56 7.99 21.37
N LEU A 185 21.09 7.79 22.60
CA LEU A 185 20.71 6.47 23.12
C LEU A 185 19.47 5.92 22.42
N VAL A 186 18.52 6.81 22.12
CA VAL A 186 17.27 6.53 21.42
C VAL A 186 17.32 7.16 20.04
N GLY A 187 16.99 6.38 19.01
CA GLY A 187 16.97 6.85 17.63
C GLY A 187 15.86 6.22 16.82
N TYR A 188 15.71 6.68 15.59
CA TYR A 188 14.81 6.03 14.63
C TYR A 188 15.49 5.79 13.29
N GLN A 189 15.04 4.76 12.59
CA GLN A 189 15.39 4.51 11.20
C GLN A 189 14.13 4.18 10.42
N ILE A 190 13.78 5.02 9.46
CA ILE A 190 12.75 4.73 8.47
C ILE A 190 13.39 4.67 7.09
N ARG A 191 12.56 4.43 6.08
CA ARG A 191 13.05 4.42 4.71
C ARG A 191 13.58 5.81 4.35
N LEU A 192 14.89 5.86 4.06
CA LEU A 192 15.60 7.02 3.49
C LEU A 192 15.66 8.24 4.43
N ASP A 193 15.43 8.02 5.72
CA ASP A 193 15.53 9.01 6.79
C ASP A 193 15.80 8.29 8.13
N GLY A 194 16.60 8.89 9.00
CA GLY A 194 16.98 8.28 10.27
C GLY A 194 17.94 9.14 11.08
N GLU A 195 17.71 9.17 12.39
CA GLU A 195 18.57 9.80 13.39
C GLU A 195 19.13 8.68 14.27
N VAL A 196 20.34 8.25 13.95
CA VAL A 196 21.05 7.15 14.62
C VAL A 196 22.53 7.46 14.74
N SER A 197 23.14 7.02 15.83
CA SER A 197 24.59 7.10 16.05
C SER A 197 25.13 5.77 16.59
N TYR A 198 26.44 5.69 16.78
CA TYR A 198 27.07 4.53 17.43
C TYR A 198 26.67 4.36 18.90
N LEU A 199 26.08 5.39 19.52
CA LEU A 199 25.55 5.38 20.88
C LEU A 199 24.13 4.78 20.94
N THR A 200 23.44 4.67 19.81
CA THR A 200 22.05 4.20 19.79
C THR A 200 21.94 2.75 20.24
N ARG A 201 21.05 2.51 21.22
CA ARG A 201 20.76 1.19 21.79
C ARG A 201 19.28 0.87 21.77
N LEU A 202 18.41 1.87 21.61
CA LEU A 202 16.99 1.70 21.34
C LEU A 202 16.65 2.34 20.00
N LEU A 203 16.39 1.50 19.00
CA LEU A 203 16.07 1.92 17.64
C LEU A 203 14.60 1.66 17.34
N PHE A 204 13.83 2.71 17.05
CA PHE A 204 12.50 2.57 16.46
C PHE A 204 12.60 2.56 14.93
N CYS A 205 12.02 1.57 14.27
CA CYS A 205 12.09 1.51 12.81
C CYS A 205 10.80 1.01 12.18
N THR A 206 10.64 1.17 10.86
CA THR A 206 9.56 0.43 10.18
C THR A 206 9.94 -1.03 9.98
N THR A 207 8.95 -1.92 9.89
CA THR A 207 9.14 -3.36 9.63
C THR A 207 9.95 -3.63 8.36
N GLY A 208 9.82 -2.78 7.33
CA GLY A 208 10.62 -2.90 6.11
C GLY A 208 12.12 -2.68 6.32
N ILE A 209 12.53 -1.89 7.31
CA ILE A 209 13.95 -1.60 7.59
C ILE A 209 14.65 -2.81 8.18
N ILE A 210 14.01 -3.52 9.10
CA ILE A 210 14.58 -4.74 9.68
C ILE A 210 14.62 -5.89 8.66
N LEU A 211 13.60 -6.03 7.81
CA LEU A 211 13.63 -7.01 6.72
C LEU A 211 14.79 -6.74 5.75
N ARG A 212 15.01 -5.49 5.36
CA ARG A 212 16.17 -5.12 4.53
C ARG A 212 17.50 -5.35 5.26
N ARG A 213 17.56 -5.11 6.56
CA ARG A 213 18.76 -5.42 7.35
C ARG A 213 19.07 -6.91 7.34
N LEU A 214 18.05 -7.77 7.45
CA LEU A 214 18.20 -9.24 7.39
C LEU A 214 18.70 -9.76 6.05
N GLU A 215 18.56 -9.01 4.96
CA GLU A 215 19.12 -9.36 3.65
C GLU A 215 20.65 -9.30 3.66
N GLY A 216 21.24 -8.29 4.34
CA GLY A 216 22.70 -8.12 4.45
C GLY A 216 23.34 -8.63 5.75
N ASP A 217 22.56 -8.73 6.82
CA ASP A 217 22.96 -9.22 8.15
C ASP A 217 21.96 -10.31 8.60
N PRO A 218 22.10 -11.55 8.07
CA PRO A 218 21.09 -12.59 8.26
C PRO A 218 20.87 -13.05 9.69
N ASN A 219 21.85 -12.80 10.56
CA ASN A 219 21.79 -13.19 11.96
C ASN A 219 21.34 -12.03 12.86
N LEU A 220 21.21 -10.80 12.36
CA LEU A 220 21.07 -9.58 13.18
C LEU A 220 22.16 -9.50 14.25
N GLU A 221 23.41 -9.57 13.83
CA GLU A 221 24.56 -9.53 14.74
C GLU A 221 24.54 -8.26 15.61
N GLY A 222 24.85 -8.44 16.90
CA GLY A 222 24.82 -7.37 17.89
C GLY A 222 23.43 -6.91 18.34
N VAL A 223 22.33 -7.38 17.73
CA VAL A 223 20.97 -7.14 18.22
C VAL A 223 20.61 -8.18 19.28
N THR A 224 20.04 -7.73 20.39
CA THR A 224 19.66 -8.57 21.54
C THR A 224 18.16 -8.76 21.67
N HIS A 225 17.38 -7.72 21.35
CA HIS A 225 15.93 -7.72 21.49
C HIS A 225 15.30 -7.18 20.20
N VAL A 226 14.30 -7.88 19.68
CA VAL A 226 13.44 -7.38 18.61
C VAL A 226 12.01 -7.32 19.15
N ILE A 227 11.44 -6.12 19.14
CA ILE A 227 10.06 -5.85 19.53
C ILE A 227 9.27 -5.62 18.24
N VAL A 228 8.22 -6.42 18.03
CA VAL A 228 7.27 -6.20 16.94
C VAL A 228 6.02 -5.59 17.55
N ASP A 229 5.83 -4.28 17.35
CA ASP A 229 4.67 -3.56 17.87
C ASP A 229 3.47 -3.64 16.92
N GLU A 230 2.29 -3.37 17.48
CA GLU A 230 1.03 -3.28 16.75
C GLU A 230 0.72 -4.55 15.91
N VAL A 231 1.10 -5.74 16.40
CA VAL A 231 0.94 -7.01 15.63
C VAL A 231 -0.52 -7.32 15.29
N HIS A 232 -1.46 -6.72 16.01
CA HIS A 232 -2.89 -6.84 15.76
C HIS A 232 -3.37 -6.14 14.48
N GLU A 233 -2.57 -5.26 13.85
CA GLU A 233 -2.90 -4.71 12.53
C GLU A 233 -2.78 -5.76 11.42
N ARG A 234 -2.08 -6.89 11.67
CA ARG A 234 -1.95 -8.03 10.74
C ARG A 234 -1.50 -7.60 9.34
N SER A 235 -0.52 -6.70 9.29
CA SER A 235 0.07 -6.23 8.03
C SER A 235 0.97 -7.30 7.41
N GLU A 236 1.07 -7.27 6.08
CA GLU A 236 1.82 -8.26 5.29
C GLU A 236 3.28 -8.38 5.76
N LEU A 237 3.93 -7.23 5.98
CA LEU A 237 5.33 -7.19 6.41
C LEU A 237 5.53 -7.65 7.86
N SER A 238 4.56 -7.37 8.75
CA SER A 238 4.66 -7.76 10.16
C SER A 238 4.53 -9.27 10.31
N ASP A 239 3.53 -9.87 9.68
CA ASP A 239 3.34 -11.32 9.67
C ASP A 239 4.56 -12.04 9.04
N PHE A 240 5.10 -11.50 7.94
CA PHE A 240 6.32 -12.03 7.33
C PHE A 240 7.56 -11.89 8.23
N LEU A 241 7.75 -10.75 8.90
CA LEU A 241 8.83 -10.57 9.87
C LEU A 241 8.71 -11.57 11.02
N ILE A 242 7.50 -11.80 11.53
CA ILE A 242 7.27 -12.76 12.61
C ILE A 242 7.70 -14.18 12.20
N LEU A 243 7.41 -14.59 10.96
CA LEU A 243 7.89 -15.86 10.39
C LEU A 243 9.43 -15.90 10.32
N VAL A 244 10.06 -14.83 9.81
CA VAL A 244 11.53 -14.73 9.73
C VAL A 244 12.16 -14.84 11.12
N LEU A 245 11.61 -14.14 12.11
CA LEU A 245 12.08 -14.18 13.50
C LEU A 245 11.90 -15.57 14.11
N LYS A 246 10.79 -16.26 13.84
CA LYS A 246 10.57 -17.64 14.30
C LYS A 246 11.66 -18.58 13.79
N ARG A 247 12.07 -18.47 12.53
CA ARG A 247 13.19 -19.24 11.98
C ARG A 247 14.54 -18.77 12.55
N LEU A 248 14.74 -17.48 12.73
CA LEU A 248 15.98 -16.91 13.27
C LEU A 248 16.24 -17.35 14.72
N LEU A 249 15.21 -17.48 15.55
CA LEU A 249 15.31 -17.95 16.94
C LEU A 249 15.88 -19.37 17.08
N ILE A 250 15.84 -20.18 16.01
CA ILE A 250 16.50 -21.49 15.96
C ILE A 250 18.03 -21.31 15.87
N ARG A 251 18.49 -20.32 15.11
CA ARG A 251 19.92 -19.99 14.91
C ARG A 251 20.48 -19.10 16.03
N ARG A 252 19.66 -18.24 16.63
CA ARG A 252 20.02 -17.26 17.66
C ARG A 252 19.25 -17.53 18.97
N PRO A 253 19.71 -18.49 19.81
CA PRO A 253 19.04 -18.80 21.08
C PRO A 253 19.16 -17.67 22.12
N ASP A 254 20.09 -16.74 21.92
CA ASP A 254 20.34 -15.55 22.73
C ASP A 254 19.38 -14.39 22.40
N LEU A 255 18.82 -14.36 21.18
CA LEU A 255 17.87 -13.33 20.78
C LEU A 255 16.57 -13.42 21.59
N ARG A 256 15.99 -12.27 21.94
CA ARG A 256 14.68 -12.14 22.57
C ARG A 256 13.71 -11.44 21.63
N VAL A 257 12.50 -11.99 21.50
CA VAL A 257 11.42 -11.43 20.68
C VAL A 257 10.24 -11.06 21.56
N ILE A 258 9.73 -9.85 21.40
CA ILE A 258 8.58 -9.33 22.14
C ILE A 258 7.52 -8.92 21.12
N LEU A 259 6.32 -9.47 21.23
CA LEU A 259 5.18 -9.08 20.39
C LEU A 259 4.24 -8.21 21.20
N MET A 260 3.87 -7.03 20.69
CA MET A 260 2.95 -6.13 21.39
C MET A 260 1.62 -5.98 20.63
N SER A 261 0.52 -6.19 21.33
CA SER A 261 -0.84 -6.15 20.78
C SER A 261 -1.77 -5.24 21.58
N ALA A 262 -2.62 -4.47 20.90
CA ALA A 262 -3.66 -3.69 21.55
C ALA A 262 -4.95 -4.48 21.83
N THR A 263 -5.08 -5.69 21.27
CA THR A 263 -6.32 -6.48 21.26
C THR A 263 -6.16 -7.83 21.94
N ILE A 264 -7.30 -8.44 22.31
CA ILE A 264 -7.43 -9.73 23.02
C ILE A 264 -6.86 -10.92 22.22
N ASN A 265 -6.48 -10.75 20.94
CA ASN A 265 -5.96 -11.83 20.09
C ASN A 265 -4.49 -12.23 20.37
N ALA A 266 -4.01 -12.02 21.60
CA ALA A 266 -2.67 -12.44 22.03
C ALA A 266 -2.51 -13.98 22.00
N LYS A 267 -3.61 -14.74 22.13
CA LYS A 267 -3.59 -16.22 22.12
C LYS A 267 -3.09 -16.80 20.80
N LEU A 268 -3.54 -16.25 19.67
CA LEU A 268 -3.10 -16.70 18.34
C LEU A 268 -1.56 -16.65 18.20
N PHE A 269 -0.96 -15.53 18.61
CA PHE A 269 0.49 -15.38 18.58
C PHE A 269 1.19 -16.29 19.58
N SER A 270 0.58 -16.54 20.75
CA SER A 270 1.13 -17.43 21.77
C SER A 270 1.21 -18.85 21.26
N GLU A 271 0.10 -19.36 20.70
CA GLU A 271 0.00 -20.69 20.07
C GLU A 271 1.02 -20.83 18.93
N TYR A 272 1.15 -19.81 18.07
CA TYR A 272 2.14 -19.80 16.98
C TYR A 272 3.60 -19.92 17.46
N PHE A 273 3.91 -19.43 18.66
CA PHE A 273 5.21 -19.54 19.32
C PHE A 273 5.24 -20.60 20.44
N ASN A 274 4.49 -21.70 20.27
CA ASN A 274 4.46 -22.84 21.19
C ASN A 274 4.00 -22.47 22.61
N ASN A 275 2.89 -21.73 22.71
CA ASN A 275 2.27 -21.27 23.95
C ASN A 275 3.19 -20.40 24.81
N CYS A 276 3.86 -19.42 24.19
CA CYS A 276 4.71 -18.48 24.91
C CYS A 276 3.89 -17.57 25.86
N PRO A 277 4.49 -17.04 26.95
CA PRO A 277 3.74 -16.33 27.98
C PRO A 277 3.13 -15.01 27.47
N ILE A 278 1.90 -14.74 27.92
CA ILE A 278 1.16 -13.52 27.65
C ILE A 278 1.10 -12.69 28.94
N ILE A 279 1.54 -11.43 28.86
CA ILE A 279 1.47 -10.44 29.94
C ILE A 279 0.41 -9.41 29.56
N ASN A 280 -0.60 -9.25 30.41
CA ASN A 280 -1.66 -8.28 30.21
C ASN A 280 -1.38 -7.02 31.02
N ILE A 281 -1.25 -5.89 30.34
CA ILE A 281 -1.16 -4.57 30.96
C ILE A 281 -2.58 -4.14 31.36
N PRO A 282 -2.82 -3.80 32.64
CA PRO A 282 -4.12 -3.29 33.07
C PRO A 282 -4.43 -1.95 32.37
N GLY A 283 -5.71 -1.63 32.22
CA GLY A 283 -6.13 -0.36 31.64
C GLY A 283 -7.64 -0.30 31.59
N GLN A 284 -8.21 0.75 32.18
CA GLN A 284 -9.65 1.00 32.14
C GLN A 284 -9.89 2.21 31.22
N LEU A 285 -10.58 1.99 30.11
CA LEU A 285 -11.34 3.07 29.49
C LEU A 285 -12.50 3.41 30.43
N PHE A 286 -12.94 4.66 30.37
CA PHE A 286 -14.23 4.99 30.96
C PHE A 286 -15.32 4.12 30.33
N PRO A 287 -16.34 3.70 31.09
CA PRO A 287 -17.44 2.91 30.57
C PRO A 287 -18.07 3.55 29.33
N VAL A 288 -18.26 2.75 28.27
CA VAL A 288 -18.97 3.16 27.05
C VAL A 288 -20.24 2.35 26.92
N LYS A 289 -21.39 3.01 27.02
CA LYS A 289 -22.70 2.39 26.76
C LYS A 289 -22.83 2.11 25.26
N GLN A 290 -23.30 0.91 24.91
CA GLN A 290 -23.47 0.48 23.52
C GLN A 290 -24.94 0.30 23.20
N PHE A 291 -25.35 0.79 22.04
CA PHE A 291 -26.69 0.61 21.48
C PHE A 291 -26.58 0.07 20.07
N PHE A 292 -27.43 -0.90 19.73
CA PHE A 292 -27.50 -1.47 18.39
C PHE A 292 -28.70 -0.92 17.61
N LEU A 293 -28.82 -1.30 16.34
CA LEU A 293 -29.85 -0.77 15.44
C LEU A 293 -31.26 -0.81 16.03
N GLU A 294 -31.64 -1.92 16.65
CA GLU A 294 -32.94 -2.09 17.29
C GLU A 294 -33.16 -1.12 18.47
N ASP A 295 -32.12 -0.85 19.26
CA ASP A 295 -32.18 0.10 20.37
C ASP A 295 -32.27 1.54 19.86
N ILE A 296 -31.52 1.86 18.79
CA ILE A 296 -31.52 3.17 18.14
C ILE A 296 -32.91 3.50 17.61
N ILE A 297 -33.54 2.57 16.87
CA ILE A 297 -34.89 2.75 16.34
C ILE A 297 -35.89 2.91 17.50
N GLU A 298 -35.77 2.08 18.54
CA GLU A 298 -36.66 2.13 19.70
C GLU A 298 -36.55 3.45 20.47
N GLN A 299 -35.35 3.99 20.67
CA GLN A 299 -35.15 5.24 21.43
C GLN A 299 -35.49 6.49 20.61
N THR A 300 -35.09 6.52 19.35
CA THR A 300 -35.29 7.69 18.48
C THR A 300 -36.70 7.71 17.86
N LYS A 301 -37.45 6.61 17.97
CA LYS A 301 -38.75 6.40 17.33
C LYS A 301 -38.70 6.64 15.82
N TYR A 302 -37.56 6.33 15.20
CA TYR A 302 -37.39 6.42 13.76
C TYR A 302 -38.34 5.45 13.05
N CYS A 303 -38.95 5.91 11.96
CA CYS A 303 -39.79 5.09 11.09
C CYS A 303 -39.27 5.24 9.66
N VAL A 304 -38.93 4.11 9.02
CA VAL A 304 -38.57 4.10 7.60
C VAL A 304 -39.80 4.40 6.77
N LYS A 305 -39.66 5.27 5.76
CA LYS A 305 -40.74 5.52 4.81
C LYS A 305 -40.83 4.32 3.87
N GLU A 306 -42.00 3.68 3.80
CA GLU A 306 -42.25 2.60 2.85
C GLU A 306 -41.95 3.12 1.42
N PHE A 307 -41.28 2.30 0.61
CA PHE A 307 -40.85 2.63 -0.76
C PHE A 307 -39.77 3.73 -0.88
N SER A 308 -39.11 4.09 0.23
CA SER A 308 -37.86 4.88 0.16
C SER A 308 -36.68 4.03 -0.32
N GLU A 309 -35.57 4.70 -0.68
CA GLU A 309 -34.32 4.03 -1.08
C GLU A 309 -33.69 3.15 0.02
N TYR A 310 -34.17 3.27 1.27
CA TYR A 310 -33.70 2.49 2.43
C TYR A 310 -34.68 1.38 2.84
N SER A 311 -35.78 1.22 2.10
CA SER A 311 -36.78 0.18 2.29
C SER A 311 -36.48 -0.99 1.36
N ARG A 312 -36.77 -2.21 1.82
CA ARG A 312 -36.80 -3.40 0.96
C ARG A 312 -37.71 -3.19 -0.24
N SER A 313 -37.41 -3.88 -1.33
CA SER A 313 -38.23 -3.80 -2.55
C SER A 313 -39.65 -4.33 -2.30
N ASP A 314 -40.61 -3.86 -3.08
CA ASP A 314 -42.02 -4.27 -2.95
C ASP A 314 -42.20 -5.79 -3.08
N ARG A 315 -41.42 -6.42 -3.98
CA ARG A 315 -41.39 -7.88 -4.16
C ARG A 315 -40.91 -8.60 -2.91
N GLU A 316 -39.89 -8.08 -2.23
CA GLU A 316 -39.35 -8.66 -0.99
C GLU A 316 -40.30 -8.47 0.17
N LEU A 317 -40.89 -7.28 0.31
CA LEU A 317 -41.92 -7.01 1.33
C LEU A 317 -43.14 -7.91 1.15
N HIS A 318 -43.58 -8.12 -0.08
CA HIS A 318 -44.69 -9.02 -0.40
C HIS A 318 -44.35 -10.48 -0.08
N TRP A 319 -43.15 -10.96 -0.46
CA TRP A 319 -42.68 -12.30 -0.08
C TRP A 319 -42.64 -12.48 1.45
N MET A 320 -42.13 -11.49 2.18
CA MET A 320 -42.05 -11.51 3.64
C MET A 320 -43.42 -11.58 4.31
N ARG A 321 -44.41 -10.88 3.75
CA ARG A 321 -45.81 -10.89 4.23
C ARG A 321 -46.52 -12.20 3.91
N GLN A 322 -46.17 -12.86 2.81
CA GLN A 322 -46.77 -14.14 2.39
C GLN A 322 -46.07 -15.39 2.95
N SER A 323 -44.86 -15.24 3.49
CA SER A 323 -44.10 -16.31 4.14
C SER A 323 -44.73 -16.71 5.48
N HIS A 324 -45.89 -17.37 5.42
CA HIS A 324 -46.53 -18.05 6.55
C HIS A 324 -45.96 -19.46 6.71
N GLU A 325 -44.68 -19.60 7.02
CA GLU A 325 -44.09 -20.90 7.33
C GLU A 325 -43.83 -21.08 8.83
N HIS A 326 -44.29 -22.23 9.32
CA HIS A 326 -44.48 -22.65 10.71
C HIS A 326 -43.14 -23.02 11.39
N GLN A 327 -42.09 -22.22 11.22
CA GLN A 327 -40.82 -22.44 11.92
C GLN A 327 -40.81 -21.68 13.25
N GLU A 328 -41.02 -22.41 14.35
CA GLU A 328 -40.98 -21.88 15.73
C GLU A 328 -39.56 -21.48 16.19
N ALA A 329 -38.51 -21.91 15.49
CA ALA A 329 -37.12 -21.65 15.88
C ALA A 329 -36.36 -20.88 14.80
N VAL A 330 -35.85 -19.70 15.15
CA VAL A 330 -35.00 -18.89 14.27
C VAL A 330 -33.52 -19.19 14.56
N SER A 331 -32.82 -19.77 13.59
CA SER A 331 -31.39 -20.10 13.73
C SER A 331 -30.51 -18.85 13.84
N ASP A 332 -29.55 -18.87 14.77
CA ASP A 332 -28.53 -17.82 14.94
C ASP A 332 -27.65 -17.62 13.69
N LYS A 333 -27.56 -18.63 12.81
CA LYS A 333 -26.83 -18.51 11.54
C LYS A 333 -27.60 -17.71 10.49
N THR A 334 -28.91 -17.52 10.67
CA THR A 334 -29.76 -16.82 9.71
C THR A 334 -29.70 -15.31 9.96
N PRO A 335 -29.22 -14.50 8.98
CA PRO A 335 -29.17 -13.04 9.11
C PRO A 335 -30.57 -12.42 9.15
N ASP A 336 -30.71 -11.29 9.84
CA ASP A 336 -31.99 -10.57 10.01
C ASP A 336 -32.66 -10.18 8.68
N LYS A 337 -31.86 -9.96 7.63
CA LYS A 337 -32.37 -9.64 6.29
C LYS A 337 -33.21 -10.73 5.65
N LYS A 338 -33.11 -11.98 6.13
CA LYS A 338 -33.89 -13.13 5.63
C LYS A 338 -35.13 -13.41 6.47
N LEU A 339 -35.36 -12.66 7.54
CA LEU A 339 -36.42 -12.93 8.49
C LEU A 339 -37.68 -12.12 8.19
N SER A 340 -38.82 -12.77 8.36
CA SER A 340 -40.13 -12.12 8.35
C SER A 340 -40.33 -11.25 9.61
N GLU A 341 -41.35 -10.39 9.58
CA GLU A 341 -41.69 -9.53 10.73
C GLU A 341 -41.95 -10.35 12.01
N TYR A 342 -42.63 -11.51 11.88
CA TYR A 342 -42.89 -12.41 12.99
C TYR A 342 -41.60 -13.01 13.57
N GLN A 343 -40.70 -13.49 12.71
CA GLN A 343 -39.42 -14.05 13.14
C GLN A 343 -38.51 -12.98 13.79
N LEU A 344 -38.54 -11.74 13.29
CA LEU A 344 -37.87 -10.62 13.93
C LEU A 344 -38.47 -10.31 15.31
N ALA A 345 -39.80 -10.34 15.47
CA ALA A 345 -40.45 -10.16 16.76
C ALA A 345 -40.03 -11.25 17.78
N MET A 346 -39.87 -12.50 17.32
CA MET A 346 -39.39 -13.60 18.17
C MET A 346 -37.94 -13.41 18.62
N ARG A 347 -37.08 -12.87 17.74
CA ARG A 347 -35.67 -12.59 18.04
C ARG A 347 -35.51 -11.37 18.97
N TYR A 348 -36.30 -10.31 18.73
CA TYR A 348 -36.19 -9.02 19.41
C TYR A 348 -37.41 -8.76 20.32
N GLN A 349 -37.69 -9.67 21.25
CA GLN A 349 -38.90 -9.66 22.09
C GLN A 349 -39.06 -8.41 22.96
N LYS A 350 -37.97 -7.69 23.23
CA LYS A 350 -37.97 -6.47 24.05
C LYS A 350 -38.35 -5.21 23.24
N CYS A 351 -38.34 -5.28 21.91
CA CYS A 351 -38.62 -4.14 21.05
C CYS A 351 -40.13 -3.98 20.83
N SER A 352 -40.57 -2.74 20.65
CA SER A 352 -41.97 -2.44 20.35
C SER A 352 -42.36 -2.92 18.95
N ARG A 353 -43.66 -3.14 18.72
CA ARG A 353 -44.18 -3.51 17.39
C ARG A 353 -43.79 -2.50 16.30
N SER A 354 -43.72 -1.21 16.64
CA SER A 354 -43.30 -0.16 15.69
C SER A 354 -41.84 -0.33 15.26
N THR A 355 -40.97 -0.70 16.21
CA THR A 355 -39.55 -0.99 15.94
C THR A 355 -39.41 -2.23 15.07
N ILE A 356 -40.12 -3.31 15.40
CA ILE A 356 -40.10 -4.53 14.59
C ILE A 356 -40.61 -4.28 13.17
N LYS A 357 -41.71 -3.53 13.02
CA LYS A 357 -42.24 -3.15 11.70
C LYS A 357 -41.24 -2.31 10.90
N THR A 358 -40.52 -1.39 11.55
CA THR A 358 -39.48 -0.60 10.90
C THR A 358 -38.32 -1.51 10.48
N MET A 359 -37.85 -2.40 11.35
CA MET A 359 -36.78 -3.36 11.05
C MET A 359 -37.16 -4.34 9.93
N SER A 360 -38.42 -4.78 9.86
CA SER A 360 -38.88 -5.69 8.81
C SER A 360 -38.95 -5.00 7.44
N ALA A 361 -39.15 -3.68 7.42
CA ALA A 361 -39.17 -2.87 6.20
C ALA A 361 -37.78 -2.39 5.74
N LEU A 362 -36.82 -2.25 6.67
CA LEU A 362 -35.46 -1.78 6.35
C LEU A 362 -34.68 -2.74 5.44
N ASP A 363 -33.98 -2.15 4.46
CA ASP A 363 -32.89 -2.83 3.79
C ASP A 363 -31.62 -2.76 4.66
N PHE A 364 -31.09 -3.92 5.04
CA PHE A 364 -29.92 -4.02 5.91
C PHE A 364 -28.60 -3.90 5.15
N ASP A 365 -28.61 -4.06 3.82
CA ASP A 365 -27.40 -3.97 2.99
C ASP A 365 -27.12 -2.51 2.55
N GLU A 366 -28.09 -1.60 2.68
CA GLU A 366 -27.97 -0.18 2.33
C GLU A 366 -27.71 0.73 3.55
N ILE A 367 -26.92 1.79 3.35
CA ILE A 367 -26.63 2.77 4.41
C ILE A 367 -27.77 3.78 4.48
N ASN A 368 -28.50 3.76 5.60
CA ASN A 368 -29.63 4.67 5.82
C ASN A 368 -29.15 6.04 6.36
N TYR A 369 -28.98 7.03 5.47
CA TYR A 369 -28.54 8.37 5.84
C TYR A 369 -29.61 9.15 6.61
N ASP A 370 -30.89 8.91 6.35
CA ASP A 370 -32.00 9.51 7.10
C ASP A 370 -31.91 9.11 8.58
N LEU A 371 -31.60 7.84 8.87
CA LEU A 371 -31.41 7.34 10.22
C LEU A 371 -30.17 7.96 10.89
N ILE A 372 -29.07 8.12 10.15
CA ILE A 372 -27.86 8.79 10.66
C ILE A 372 -28.20 10.23 11.09
N VAL A 373 -28.85 11.00 10.23
CA VAL A 373 -29.23 12.39 10.52
C VAL A 373 -30.22 12.45 11.68
N HIS A 374 -31.25 11.60 11.68
CA HIS A 374 -32.26 11.53 12.75
C HIS A 374 -31.64 11.20 14.11
N LEU A 375 -30.66 10.28 14.13
CA LEU A 375 -29.89 9.96 15.33
C LEU A 375 -29.03 11.16 15.78
N LEU A 376 -28.34 11.84 14.86
CA LEU A 376 -27.55 13.02 15.18
C LEU A 376 -28.43 14.15 15.74
N GLU A 377 -29.60 14.41 15.14
CA GLU A 377 -30.60 15.35 15.67
C GLU A 377 -31.04 14.94 17.08
N TRP A 378 -31.31 13.66 17.33
CA TRP A 378 -31.70 13.17 18.64
C TRP A 378 -30.58 13.34 19.70
N ILE A 379 -29.32 13.13 19.32
CA ILE A 379 -28.16 13.33 20.20
C ILE A 379 -28.03 14.82 20.57
N VAL A 380 -28.09 15.73 19.59
CA VAL A 380 -27.83 17.17 19.80
C VAL A 380 -29.01 17.94 20.40
N THR A 381 -30.24 17.46 20.22
CA THR A 381 -31.43 18.10 20.80
C THR A 381 -31.66 17.72 22.27
N GLU A 382 -30.73 16.97 22.88
CA GLU A 382 -30.70 16.63 24.31
C GLU A 382 -32.02 16.04 24.84
N LYS A 383 -32.72 15.31 23.98
CA LYS A 383 -33.96 14.60 24.37
C LYS A 383 -33.69 13.43 25.32
N HIS A 384 -32.41 13.11 25.54
CA HIS A 384 -31.92 12.14 26.51
C HIS A 384 -31.38 12.87 27.75
N LYS A 385 -31.76 12.40 28.94
CA LYS A 385 -31.26 12.96 30.23
C LYS A 385 -30.17 12.09 30.87
N GLU A 386 -29.84 10.97 30.25
CA GLU A 386 -29.02 9.89 30.84
C GLU A 386 -27.58 9.84 30.30
N PHE A 387 -27.23 10.68 29.32
CA PHE A 387 -25.93 10.67 28.67
C PHE A 387 -25.26 12.07 28.71
N PRO A 388 -23.94 12.17 28.49
CA PRO A 388 -23.20 13.44 28.60
C PRO A 388 -23.77 14.53 27.69
N LEU A 389 -24.21 15.65 28.26
CA LEU A 389 -24.77 16.75 27.46
C LEU A 389 -23.71 17.43 26.57
N ASP A 390 -22.43 17.34 26.94
CA ASP A 390 -21.28 17.87 26.21
C ASP A 390 -20.46 16.77 25.52
N GLY A 391 -19.62 17.18 24.56
CA GLY A 391 -18.68 16.30 23.87
C GLY A 391 -18.91 16.21 22.36
N ALA A 392 -17.83 15.90 21.63
CA ALA A 392 -17.84 15.76 20.19
C ALA A 392 -18.46 14.43 19.75
N ILE A 393 -19.05 14.46 18.55
CA ILE A 393 -19.60 13.27 17.88
C ILE A 393 -18.65 12.83 16.77
N LEU A 394 -18.26 11.56 16.78
CA LEU A 394 -17.45 10.93 15.73
C LEU A 394 -18.30 9.91 14.96
N VAL A 395 -18.48 10.14 13.66
CA VAL A 395 -19.26 9.28 12.77
C VAL A 395 -18.32 8.50 11.86
N PHE A 396 -18.37 7.17 11.91
CA PHE A 396 -17.61 6.29 11.02
C PHE A 396 -18.41 5.94 9.77
N LEU A 397 -17.91 6.37 8.61
CA LEU A 397 -18.47 6.17 7.28
C LEU A 397 -17.47 5.41 6.38
N PRO A 398 -17.93 4.66 5.36
CA PRO A 398 -17.04 3.81 4.57
C PRO A 398 -16.05 4.55 3.68
N GLY A 399 -16.38 5.75 3.23
CA GLY A 399 -15.58 6.50 2.28
C GLY A 399 -16.07 7.91 2.01
N LEU A 400 -15.41 8.58 1.07
CA LEU A 400 -15.64 9.99 0.77
C LEU A 400 -17.05 10.29 0.21
N GLN A 401 -17.62 9.37 -0.60
CA GLN A 401 -18.98 9.55 -1.13
C GLN A 401 -20.02 9.50 -0.01
N GLU A 402 -19.82 8.63 0.97
CA GLU A 402 -20.71 8.47 2.11
C GLU A 402 -20.57 9.65 3.09
N ILE A 403 -19.35 10.17 3.25
CA ILE A 403 -19.09 11.45 3.95
C ILE A 403 -19.80 12.61 3.26
N GLN A 404 -19.71 12.69 1.93
CA GLN A 404 -20.39 13.72 1.13
C GLN A 404 -21.91 13.69 1.34
N LYS A 405 -22.52 12.52 1.12
CA LYS A 405 -23.97 12.37 1.25
C LYS A 405 -24.44 12.71 2.67
N THR A 406 -23.75 12.22 3.70
CA THR A 406 -24.09 12.56 5.10
C THR A 406 -23.97 14.06 5.37
N PHE A 407 -22.94 14.72 4.85
CA PHE A 407 -22.76 16.16 4.99
C PHE A 407 -23.89 16.95 4.31
N GLU A 408 -24.28 16.55 3.09
CA GLU A 408 -25.37 17.17 2.33
C GLU A 408 -26.72 16.99 3.06
N GLU A 409 -27.02 15.78 3.57
CA GLU A 409 -28.24 15.52 4.33
C GLU A 409 -28.32 16.33 5.63
N LEU A 410 -27.19 16.48 6.34
CA LEU A 410 -27.11 17.36 7.50
C LEU A 410 -27.46 18.82 7.13
N GLN A 411 -27.01 19.32 5.98
CA GLN A 411 -27.32 20.69 5.56
C GLN A 411 -28.80 20.91 5.23
N VAL A 412 -29.54 19.86 4.84
CA VAL A 412 -30.97 19.94 4.53
C VAL A 412 -31.84 19.78 5.77
N SER A 413 -31.32 19.11 6.80
CA SER A 413 -32.03 18.87 8.06
C SER A 413 -32.50 20.16 8.75
N LYS A 414 -33.63 20.13 9.46
CA LYS A 414 -34.22 21.34 10.08
C LYS A 414 -33.37 21.88 11.22
N GLU A 415 -32.71 21.00 11.99
CA GLU A 415 -31.91 21.39 13.14
C GLU A 415 -30.57 22.03 12.71
N PHE A 416 -29.81 21.34 11.85
CA PHE A 416 -28.48 21.80 11.47
C PHE A 416 -28.50 22.96 10.46
N SER A 417 -29.56 23.11 9.65
CA SER A 417 -29.72 24.25 8.73
C SER A 417 -30.06 25.56 9.44
N ARG A 418 -30.90 25.52 10.49
CA ARG A 418 -31.35 26.71 11.22
C ARG A 418 -30.34 27.18 12.26
N ASN A 419 -29.60 26.26 12.86
CA ASN A 419 -28.68 26.54 13.97
C ASN A 419 -27.20 26.37 13.55
N ILE A 420 -26.82 26.88 12.37
CA ILE A 420 -25.50 26.62 11.76
C ILE A 420 -24.33 27.03 12.67
N ASP A 421 -24.49 28.11 13.45
CA ASP A 421 -23.44 28.65 14.33
C ASP A 421 -23.20 27.80 15.59
N ARG A 422 -24.08 26.83 15.88
CA ARG A 422 -23.95 25.92 17.02
C ARG A 422 -23.12 24.68 16.70
N TYR A 423 -22.78 24.44 15.43
CA TYR A 423 -22.15 23.21 15.00
C TYR A 423 -20.90 23.46 14.16
N VAL A 424 -19.86 22.65 14.39
CA VAL A 424 -18.68 22.59 13.53
C VAL A 424 -18.59 21.18 12.96
N ILE A 425 -18.97 21.04 11.68
CA ILE A 425 -18.95 19.77 10.95
C ILE A 425 -17.63 19.65 10.18
N ILE A 426 -16.82 18.65 10.52
CA ILE A 426 -15.49 18.43 9.95
C ILE A 426 -15.48 17.09 9.22
N ALA A 427 -15.13 17.10 7.94
CA ALA A 427 -14.87 15.88 7.19
C ALA A 427 -13.41 15.44 7.40
N LEU A 428 -13.19 14.15 7.65
CA LEU A 428 -11.87 13.57 7.89
C LEU A 428 -11.64 12.33 7.02
N HIS A 429 -10.82 12.45 5.98
CA HIS A 429 -10.50 11.39 5.03
C HIS A 429 -9.00 11.41 4.68
N SER A 430 -8.43 10.24 4.35
CA SER A 430 -7.00 10.06 4.07
C SER A 430 -6.50 10.79 2.80
N SER A 431 -7.41 11.21 1.93
CA SER A 431 -7.11 12.02 0.74
C SER A 431 -7.02 13.51 1.00
N PHE A 432 -7.43 13.99 2.18
CA PHE A 432 -7.36 15.41 2.53
C PHE A 432 -5.94 15.81 2.89
N SER A 433 -5.64 17.10 2.75
CA SER A 433 -4.34 17.66 3.12
C SER A 433 -4.10 17.54 4.63
N SER A 434 -2.84 17.54 5.05
CA SER A 434 -2.50 17.45 6.48
C SER A 434 -3.07 18.61 7.30
N ASP A 435 -3.27 19.79 6.70
CA ASP A 435 -3.79 20.95 7.43
C ASP A 435 -5.32 20.80 7.65
N GLU A 436 -6.03 20.26 6.66
CA GLU A 436 -7.45 19.89 6.80
C GLU A 436 -7.64 18.76 7.83
N GLN A 437 -6.76 17.76 7.87
CA GLN A 437 -6.83 16.70 8.88
C GLN A 437 -6.56 17.23 10.28
N LYS A 438 -5.68 18.22 10.45
CA LYS A 438 -5.36 18.82 11.74
C LYS A 438 -6.53 19.60 12.36
N ALA A 439 -7.48 20.06 11.54
CA ALA A 439 -8.64 20.79 12.02
C ALA A 439 -9.44 20.03 13.10
N VAL A 440 -9.40 18.69 13.07
CA VAL A 440 -10.13 17.82 14.00
C VAL A 440 -9.64 17.92 15.46
N PHE A 441 -8.38 18.29 15.68
CA PHE A 441 -7.78 18.37 17.01
C PHE A 441 -8.15 19.64 17.76
N HIS A 442 -8.65 20.66 17.06
CA HIS A 442 -9.06 21.90 17.71
C HIS A 442 -10.37 21.68 18.47
N LYS A 443 -10.40 22.11 19.74
CA LYS A 443 -11.62 22.12 20.54
C LYS A 443 -12.48 23.32 20.11
N PRO A 444 -13.78 23.12 19.86
CA PRO A 444 -14.68 24.22 19.53
C PRO A 444 -14.86 25.16 20.73
N LYS A 445 -15.38 26.38 20.48
CA LYS A 445 -15.74 27.31 21.57
C LYS A 445 -16.86 26.70 22.44
N PRO A 446 -16.96 27.06 23.73
CA PRO A 446 -18.07 26.63 24.57
C PRO A 446 -19.43 26.92 23.93
N GLY A 447 -20.36 25.96 23.99
CA GLY A 447 -21.67 26.05 23.36
C GLY A 447 -21.71 25.67 21.87
N ILE A 448 -20.56 25.37 21.25
CA ILE A 448 -20.48 24.85 19.87
C ILE A 448 -20.12 23.37 19.92
N ARG A 449 -20.94 22.54 19.28
CA ARG A 449 -20.71 21.09 19.20
C ARG A 449 -19.96 20.70 17.93
N LYS A 450 -18.91 19.91 18.10
CA LYS A 450 -18.10 19.36 17.00
C LYS A 450 -18.68 18.03 16.51
N ILE A 451 -18.84 17.89 15.20
CA ILE A 451 -19.26 16.64 14.53
C ILE A 451 -18.19 16.28 13.50
N VAL A 452 -17.58 15.11 13.65
CA VAL A 452 -16.51 14.62 12.77
C VAL A 452 -17.05 13.49 11.93
N LEU A 453 -17.07 13.66 10.61
CA LEU A 453 -17.44 12.63 9.65
C LEU A 453 -16.16 11.98 9.11
N SER A 454 -15.89 10.73 9.49
CA SER A 454 -14.60 10.09 9.22
C SER A 454 -14.69 8.67 8.68
N THR A 455 -13.63 8.20 8.02
CA THR A 455 -13.44 6.78 7.73
C THR A 455 -12.72 6.08 8.87
N ASN A 456 -12.24 4.85 8.64
CA ASN A 456 -11.37 4.11 9.55
C ASN A 456 -10.04 4.84 9.92
N ILE A 457 -9.73 6.01 9.33
CA ILE A 457 -8.56 6.81 9.74
C ILE A 457 -8.63 7.24 11.21
N ALA A 458 -9.82 7.49 11.75
CA ALA A 458 -10.02 7.81 13.16
C ALA A 458 -10.05 6.57 14.08
N GLU A 459 -10.00 5.35 13.52
CA GLU A 459 -10.12 4.09 14.26
C GLU A 459 -8.83 3.72 14.99
N THR A 460 -7.66 3.97 14.38
CA THR A 460 -6.33 3.69 14.93
C THR A 460 -5.40 4.90 14.85
N SER A 461 -5.35 5.58 13.70
CA SER A 461 -4.25 6.48 13.33
C SER A 461 -4.33 7.88 13.97
N ILE A 462 -5.50 8.29 14.47
CA ILE A 462 -5.75 9.63 15.01
C ILE A 462 -6.47 9.51 16.35
N THR A 463 -6.07 10.31 17.35
CA THR A 463 -6.75 10.41 18.65
C THR A 463 -7.40 11.78 18.77
N ILE A 464 -8.73 11.81 18.89
CA ILE A 464 -9.51 13.03 19.09
C ILE A 464 -9.98 13.00 20.54
N ASP A 465 -9.44 13.89 21.37
CA ASP A 465 -9.54 13.76 22.83
C ASP A 465 -10.94 14.11 23.38
N ASP A 466 -11.72 14.93 22.68
CA ASP A 466 -13.03 15.44 23.15
C ASP A 466 -14.23 14.63 22.66
N VAL A 467 -14.01 13.42 22.11
CA VAL A 467 -15.10 12.54 21.65
C VAL A 467 -15.80 11.89 22.84
N ALA A 468 -17.13 12.08 22.90
CA ALA A 468 -18.02 11.41 23.87
C ALA A 468 -19.04 10.49 23.19
N TYR A 469 -19.33 10.75 21.91
CA TYR A 469 -20.29 10.02 21.11
C TYR A 469 -19.63 9.41 19.88
N VAL A 470 -19.86 8.13 19.65
CA VAL A 470 -19.48 7.43 18.42
C VAL A 470 -20.72 6.93 17.72
N VAL A 471 -20.83 7.19 16.42
CA VAL A 471 -21.84 6.62 15.53
C VAL A 471 -21.12 5.76 14.51
N ASP A 472 -21.34 4.45 14.58
CA ASP A 472 -20.70 3.45 13.74
C ASP A 472 -21.70 2.88 12.74
N VAL A 473 -21.52 3.22 11.45
CA VAL A 473 -22.36 2.70 10.37
C VAL A 473 -22.13 1.20 10.11
N GLY A 474 -21.08 0.61 10.68
CA GLY A 474 -20.78 -0.82 10.56
C GLY A 474 -20.14 -1.24 9.24
N HIS A 475 -19.90 -0.31 8.33
CA HIS A 475 -19.27 -0.57 7.06
C HIS A 475 -17.91 0.11 6.94
N MET A 476 -17.02 -0.50 6.15
CA MET A 476 -15.76 0.09 5.73
C MET A 476 -15.39 -0.38 4.33
N LYS A 477 -14.56 0.40 3.63
CA LYS A 477 -13.98 -0.02 2.36
C LYS A 477 -12.65 -0.71 2.62
N GLU A 478 -12.49 -1.93 2.10
CA GLU A 478 -11.29 -2.75 2.26
C GLU A 478 -10.68 -3.06 0.89
N MET A 479 -9.36 -2.88 0.77
CA MET A 479 -8.62 -3.28 -0.41
C MET A 479 -8.42 -4.80 -0.40
N ARG A 480 -8.75 -5.44 -1.53
CA ARG A 480 -8.51 -6.86 -1.80
C ARG A 480 -7.88 -7.02 -3.17
N TYR A 481 -7.10 -8.08 -3.34
CA TYR A 481 -6.46 -8.42 -4.59
C TYR A 481 -6.99 -9.76 -5.10
N ASP A 482 -7.68 -9.68 -6.24
CA ASP A 482 -8.11 -10.82 -7.03
C ASP A 482 -6.94 -11.25 -7.92
N HIS A 483 -6.37 -12.42 -7.62
CA HIS A 483 -5.18 -12.93 -8.32
C HIS A 483 -5.52 -13.38 -9.73
N ASP A 484 -6.67 -14.04 -9.92
CA ASP A 484 -7.12 -14.55 -11.22
C ASP A 484 -7.35 -13.42 -12.20
N LYS A 485 -7.81 -12.27 -11.70
CA LYS A 485 -8.04 -11.06 -12.50
C LYS A 485 -6.88 -10.08 -12.45
N SER A 486 -5.83 -10.35 -11.68
CA SER A 486 -4.73 -9.43 -11.38
C SER A 486 -5.23 -8.02 -11.06
N MET A 487 -6.22 -7.93 -10.17
CA MET A 487 -7.03 -6.72 -9.96
C MET A 487 -7.14 -6.39 -8.49
N GLN A 488 -7.00 -5.11 -8.16
CA GLN A 488 -7.40 -4.63 -6.85
C GLN A 488 -8.90 -4.33 -6.83
N SER A 489 -9.63 -4.75 -5.80
CA SER A 489 -11.00 -4.32 -5.54
C SER A 489 -11.05 -3.53 -4.25
N LEU A 490 -11.82 -2.45 -4.25
CA LEU A 490 -12.17 -1.71 -3.05
C LEU A 490 -13.59 -2.12 -2.67
N ASP A 491 -13.68 -3.17 -1.88
CA ASP A 491 -14.95 -3.78 -1.53
C ASP A 491 -15.55 -3.09 -0.31
N LEU A 492 -16.85 -2.79 -0.38
CA LEU A 492 -17.62 -2.38 0.79
C LEU A 492 -17.91 -3.62 1.63
N ILE A 493 -17.43 -3.65 2.86
CA ILE A 493 -17.58 -4.79 3.76
C ILE A 493 -18.09 -4.34 5.12
N TRP A 494 -18.72 -5.27 5.83
CA TRP A 494 -19.00 -5.14 7.25
C TRP A 494 -17.69 -5.11 8.05
N VAL A 495 -17.67 -4.28 9.09
CA VAL A 495 -16.58 -4.23 10.06
C VAL A 495 -16.47 -5.54 10.84
N SER A 496 -15.27 -5.87 11.34
CA SER A 496 -15.13 -6.97 12.30
C SER A 496 -15.56 -6.54 13.71
N LYS A 497 -15.80 -7.50 14.61
CA LYS A 497 -16.02 -7.23 16.05
C LYS A 497 -14.86 -6.42 16.64
N THR A 498 -13.63 -6.72 16.24
CA THR A 498 -12.44 -5.99 16.69
C THR A 498 -12.47 -4.52 16.25
N ASN A 499 -12.88 -4.25 15.01
CA ASN A 499 -13.03 -2.87 14.52
C ASN A 499 -14.13 -2.13 15.30
N ALA A 500 -15.28 -2.76 15.52
CA ALA A 500 -16.38 -2.17 16.29
C ALA A 500 -15.96 -1.83 17.73
N GLU A 501 -15.21 -2.70 18.41
CA GLU A 501 -14.67 -2.41 19.74
C GLU A 501 -13.64 -1.27 19.73
N GLN A 502 -12.79 -1.18 18.69
CA GLN A 502 -11.86 -0.05 18.55
C GLN A 502 -12.60 1.28 18.34
N ARG A 503 -13.66 1.28 17.52
CA ARG A 503 -14.52 2.46 17.29
C ARG A 503 -15.22 2.90 18.57
N LYS A 504 -15.85 1.97 19.27
CA LYS A 504 -16.46 2.20 20.60
C LYS A 504 -15.46 2.78 21.59
N GLY A 505 -14.23 2.25 21.63
CA GLY A 505 -13.17 2.74 22.50
C GLY A 505 -12.77 4.20 22.27
N ARG A 506 -13.19 4.83 21.17
CA ARG A 506 -12.97 6.26 20.90
C ARG A 506 -13.83 7.18 21.78
N ALA A 507 -14.98 6.71 22.28
CA ALA A 507 -15.83 7.48 23.17
C ALA A 507 -15.42 7.40 24.65
N GLY A 508 -14.64 6.38 25.05
CA GLY A 508 -14.31 6.10 26.46
C GLY A 508 -12.95 6.63 26.93
N ARG A 509 -12.35 7.59 26.21
CA ARG A 509 -10.96 8.02 26.47
C ARG A 509 -10.84 9.00 27.64
N VAL A 510 -11.68 10.03 27.67
CA VAL A 510 -11.57 11.12 28.65
C VAL A 510 -12.73 11.17 29.65
N GLN A 511 -13.85 10.54 29.32
CA GLN A 511 -15.07 10.49 30.12
C GLN A 511 -15.92 9.29 29.71
N GLU A 512 -16.98 9.01 30.46
CA GLU A 512 -18.01 8.05 30.05
C GLU A 512 -18.59 8.43 28.69
N GLY A 513 -18.81 7.44 27.83
CA GLY A 513 -19.19 7.67 26.44
C GLY A 513 -20.36 6.81 25.98
N VAL A 514 -20.84 7.10 24.78
CA VAL A 514 -21.91 6.33 24.12
C VAL A 514 -21.49 5.95 22.71
N CYS A 515 -21.72 4.70 22.34
CA CYS A 515 -21.48 4.18 21.00
C CYS A 515 -22.77 3.61 20.40
N PHE A 516 -23.16 4.12 19.24
CA PHE A 516 -24.33 3.68 18.48
C PHE A 516 -23.88 2.92 17.24
N HIS A 517 -24.21 1.63 17.17
CA HIS A 517 -23.93 0.78 16.02
C HIS A 517 -25.19 0.65 15.14
N LEU A 518 -25.11 1.05 13.88
CA LEU A 518 -26.24 0.96 12.92
C LEU A 518 -26.37 -0.45 12.31
N PHE A 519 -25.98 -1.47 13.07
CA PHE A 519 -26.23 -2.87 12.80
C PHE A 519 -26.80 -3.53 14.05
N THR A 520 -27.47 -4.66 13.88
CA THR A 520 -28.21 -5.28 14.98
C THR A 520 -27.30 -5.98 15.98
N SER A 521 -27.76 -6.15 17.23
CA SER A 521 -27.01 -6.91 18.23
C SER A 521 -26.81 -8.36 17.81
N HIS A 522 -27.74 -8.94 17.05
CA HIS A 522 -27.59 -10.28 16.48
C HIS A 522 -26.48 -10.31 15.44
N MET A 523 -26.43 -9.33 14.52
CA MET A 523 -25.35 -9.23 13.55
C MET A 523 -23.99 -9.15 14.26
N TYR A 524 -23.87 -8.28 15.28
CA TYR A 524 -22.66 -8.17 16.08
C TYR A 524 -22.26 -9.52 16.70
N LYS A 525 -23.18 -10.23 17.38
CA LYS A 525 -22.86 -11.45 18.12
C LYS A 525 -22.57 -12.65 17.21
N HIS A 526 -23.35 -12.86 16.15
CA HIS A 526 -23.37 -14.13 15.42
C HIS A 526 -22.88 -14.05 13.96
N ILE A 527 -22.92 -12.88 13.33
CA ILE A 527 -22.63 -12.73 11.89
C ILE A 527 -21.27 -12.05 11.64
N LEU A 528 -20.93 -11.00 12.39
CA LEU A 528 -19.66 -10.29 12.20
C LEU A 528 -18.47 -11.19 12.51
N ARG A 529 -17.44 -11.08 11.65
CA ARG A 529 -16.17 -11.78 11.86
C ARG A 529 -15.51 -11.28 13.15
N PRO A 530 -14.87 -12.17 13.94
CA PRO A 530 -14.15 -11.76 15.13
C PRO A 530 -13.04 -10.73 14.86
N HIS A 531 -12.28 -10.95 13.79
CA HIS A 531 -11.10 -10.16 13.42
C HIS A 531 -11.10 -9.80 11.93
N PRO A 532 -10.39 -8.74 11.52
CA PRO A 532 -10.13 -8.44 10.11
C PRO A 532 -9.34 -9.57 9.44
N VAL A 533 -9.46 -9.70 8.12
CA VAL A 533 -8.64 -10.65 7.35
C VAL A 533 -7.22 -10.08 7.25
N PRO A 534 -6.17 -10.85 7.60
CA PRO A 534 -4.77 -10.43 7.47
C PRO A 534 -4.41 -9.97 6.06
N GLU A 535 -3.55 -8.96 5.94
CA GLU A 535 -3.15 -8.40 4.64
C GLU A 535 -2.46 -9.43 3.74
N ILE A 536 -1.67 -10.34 4.32
CA ILE A 536 -1.01 -11.43 3.60
C ILE A 536 -2.01 -12.35 2.86
N GLN A 537 -3.24 -12.45 3.36
CA GLN A 537 -4.33 -13.21 2.74
C GLN A 537 -5.21 -12.37 1.82
N ARG A 538 -4.90 -11.11 1.53
CA ARG A 538 -5.71 -10.26 0.62
C ARG A 538 -4.92 -9.31 -0.29
N ASN A 539 -3.62 -9.18 -0.11
CA ASN A 539 -2.73 -8.42 -1.00
C ASN A 539 -1.96 -9.32 -1.98
N SER A 540 -1.21 -8.70 -2.90
CA SER A 540 -0.29 -9.39 -3.81
C SER A 540 0.90 -9.98 -3.04
N LEU A 541 1.31 -11.20 -3.38
CA LEU A 541 2.40 -11.92 -2.71
C LEU A 541 3.77 -11.75 -3.39
N GLU A 542 3.85 -10.99 -4.49
CA GLU A 542 5.04 -10.86 -5.33
C GLU A 542 6.30 -10.45 -4.52
N GLN A 543 6.18 -9.42 -3.67
CA GLN A 543 7.29 -8.92 -2.85
C GLN A 543 7.70 -9.89 -1.75
N VAL A 544 6.73 -10.57 -1.12
CA VAL A 544 6.99 -11.58 -0.09
C VAL A 544 7.74 -12.77 -0.68
N ILE A 545 7.36 -13.21 -1.88
CA ILE A 545 8.02 -14.32 -2.58
C ILE A 545 9.47 -13.95 -2.93
N ILE A 546 9.71 -12.75 -3.48
CA ILE A 546 11.09 -12.29 -3.76
C ILE A 546 11.92 -12.26 -2.48
N ARG A 547 11.40 -11.68 -1.39
CA ARG A 547 12.13 -11.64 -0.11
C ARG A 547 12.40 -13.01 0.47
N THR A 548 11.46 -13.95 0.31
CA THR A 548 11.66 -15.35 0.71
C THR A 548 12.87 -15.96 0.00
N LYS A 549 13.07 -15.63 -1.29
CA LYS A 549 14.23 -16.09 -2.06
C LYS A 549 15.54 -15.36 -1.72
N ILE A 550 15.49 -14.10 -1.31
CA ILE A 550 16.68 -13.32 -0.92
C ILE A 550 17.18 -13.70 0.48
N LEU A 551 16.26 -13.87 1.44
CA LEU A 551 16.61 -14.08 2.85
C LEU A 551 17.24 -15.47 3.07
N SER A 552 18.50 -15.48 3.52
CA SER A 552 19.24 -16.74 3.71
C SER A 552 18.66 -17.69 4.76
N VAL A 553 17.73 -17.21 5.61
CA VAL A 553 16.99 -18.06 6.55
C VAL A 553 16.11 -19.10 5.84
N PHE A 554 15.69 -18.83 4.60
CA PHE A 554 14.84 -19.69 3.78
C PHE A 554 15.57 -20.32 2.59
N ARG A 555 16.89 -20.12 2.47
CA ARG A 555 17.67 -20.64 1.35
C ARG A 555 17.44 -22.16 1.18
N GLY A 556 17.16 -22.59 -0.04
CA GLY A 556 16.90 -24.00 -0.38
C GLY A 556 15.56 -24.56 0.08
N HIS A 557 14.69 -23.76 0.69
CA HIS A 557 13.33 -24.20 1.03
C HIS A 557 12.36 -23.90 -0.11
N ASP A 558 11.34 -24.75 -0.25
CA ASP A 558 10.24 -24.51 -1.17
C ASP A 558 9.37 -23.33 -0.70
N ILE A 559 8.99 -22.46 -1.64
CA ILE A 559 8.24 -21.22 -1.34
C ILE A 559 6.86 -21.55 -0.76
N GLU A 560 6.17 -22.57 -1.29
CA GLU A 560 4.84 -22.94 -0.84
C GLU A 560 4.91 -23.40 0.62
N ILE A 561 5.90 -24.26 0.95
CA ILE A 561 6.13 -24.72 2.33
C ILE A 561 6.42 -23.54 3.27
N VAL A 562 7.30 -22.61 2.88
CA VAL A 562 7.65 -21.45 3.72
C VAL A 562 6.43 -20.57 3.98
N LEU A 563 5.60 -20.31 2.98
CA LEU A 563 4.41 -19.47 3.14
C LEU A 563 3.28 -20.19 3.89
N GLN A 564 3.23 -21.52 3.88
CA GLN A 564 2.30 -22.28 4.73
C GLN A 564 2.67 -22.20 6.22
N ASP A 565 3.91 -21.84 6.57
CA ASP A 565 4.35 -21.63 7.96
C ASP A 565 3.97 -20.25 8.54
N LEU A 566 3.34 -19.37 7.76
CA LEU A 566 2.81 -18.09 8.26
C LEU A 566 1.73 -18.31 9.33
N ILE A 567 1.45 -17.29 10.15
CA ILE A 567 0.40 -17.34 11.18
C ILE A 567 -0.96 -17.69 10.55
N ASP A 568 -1.29 -17.00 9.46
CA ASP A 568 -2.45 -17.24 8.63
C ASP A 568 -1.98 -17.38 7.18
N ALA A 569 -1.77 -18.61 6.73
CA ALA A 569 -1.23 -18.89 5.41
C ALA A 569 -2.15 -18.41 4.27
N PRO A 570 -1.60 -17.87 3.17
CA PRO A 570 -2.37 -17.63 1.95
C PRO A 570 -2.71 -18.95 1.25
N SER A 571 -3.76 -18.94 0.41
CA SER A 571 -4.11 -20.13 -0.38
C SER A 571 -3.06 -20.44 -1.44
N THR A 572 -2.90 -21.72 -1.75
CA THR A 572 -1.91 -22.24 -2.72
C THR A 572 -2.08 -21.64 -4.11
N ASP A 573 -3.33 -21.41 -4.54
CA ASP A 573 -3.63 -20.84 -5.86
C ASP A 573 -3.10 -19.40 -5.99
N ARG A 574 -3.16 -18.63 -4.90
CA ARG A 574 -2.61 -17.27 -4.87
C ARG A 574 -1.09 -17.25 -4.93
N ILE A 575 -0.45 -18.20 -4.23
CA ILE A 575 1.00 -18.38 -4.29
C ILE A 575 1.40 -18.69 -5.74
N ARG A 576 0.74 -19.64 -6.40
CA ARG A 576 1.00 -20.02 -7.79
C ARG A 576 0.77 -18.86 -8.77
N ALA A 577 -0.32 -18.11 -8.61
CA ALA A 577 -0.60 -16.94 -9.43
C ALA A 577 0.45 -15.84 -9.28
N ALA A 578 0.91 -15.58 -8.05
CA ALA A 578 1.98 -14.60 -7.80
C ALA A 578 3.34 -15.07 -8.36
N VAL A 579 3.67 -16.36 -8.26
CA VAL A 579 4.86 -16.94 -8.91
C VAL A 579 4.78 -16.77 -10.42
N GLN A 580 3.63 -17.06 -11.03
CA GLN A 580 3.45 -16.87 -12.47
C GLN A 580 3.62 -15.41 -12.88
N SER A 581 3.05 -14.47 -12.12
CA SER A 581 3.24 -13.03 -12.34
C SER A 581 4.72 -12.63 -12.30
N LEU A 582 5.49 -13.14 -11.33
CA LEU A 582 6.93 -12.88 -11.25
C LEU A 582 7.73 -13.48 -12.42
N LYS A 583 7.30 -14.63 -12.95
CA LYS A 583 7.86 -15.22 -14.19
C LYS A 583 7.55 -14.34 -15.40
N ASP A 584 6.31 -13.86 -15.53
CA ASP A 584 5.89 -12.97 -16.62
C ASP A 584 6.68 -11.65 -16.61
N ILE A 585 7.02 -11.13 -15.42
CA ILE A 585 7.85 -9.93 -15.25
C ILE A 585 9.33 -10.19 -15.61
N GLY A 586 9.79 -11.44 -15.51
CA GLY A 586 11.18 -11.87 -15.68
C GLY A 586 12.00 -11.85 -14.38
N ALA A 587 11.35 -11.74 -13.22
CA ALA A 587 12.01 -11.75 -11.91
C ALA A 587 12.36 -13.17 -11.44
N LEU A 588 11.58 -14.17 -11.86
CA LEU A 588 11.84 -15.59 -11.64
C LEU A 588 12.04 -16.32 -12.97
N ASP A 589 12.91 -17.32 -12.98
CA ASP A 589 13.07 -18.22 -14.13
C ASP A 589 12.04 -19.38 -14.12
N SER A 590 12.16 -20.29 -15.09
CA SER A 590 11.29 -21.48 -15.18
C SER A 590 11.38 -22.39 -13.95
N GLN A 591 12.55 -22.46 -13.32
CA GLN A 591 12.89 -23.25 -12.14
C GLN A 591 12.47 -22.57 -10.83
N MET A 592 11.84 -21.38 -10.91
CA MET A 592 11.45 -20.55 -9.77
C MET A 592 12.64 -20.01 -8.97
N GLU A 593 13.81 -19.85 -9.60
CA GLU A 593 14.95 -19.16 -9.02
C GLU A 593 14.98 -17.68 -9.41
N LEU A 594 15.59 -16.86 -8.56
CA LEU A 594 15.74 -15.42 -8.82
C LEU A 594 16.67 -15.21 -10.01
N THR A 595 16.18 -14.48 -11.01
CA THR A 595 17.04 -13.96 -12.07
C THR A 595 17.88 -12.80 -11.53
N ALA A 596 18.90 -12.36 -12.28
CA ALA A 596 19.64 -11.15 -11.94
C ALA A 596 18.71 -9.92 -11.84
N LEU A 597 17.67 -9.85 -12.68
CA LEU A 597 16.63 -8.82 -12.59
C LEU A 597 15.88 -8.96 -11.27
N GLY A 598 15.41 -10.17 -10.93
CA GLY A 598 14.70 -10.44 -9.69
C GLY A 598 15.50 -10.06 -8.44
N TYR A 599 16.79 -10.33 -8.41
CA TYR A 599 17.68 -9.94 -7.31
C TYR A 599 17.75 -8.42 -7.11
N HIS A 600 17.94 -7.67 -8.20
CA HIS A 600 17.95 -6.20 -8.15
C HIS A 600 16.58 -5.64 -7.79
N LEU A 601 15.50 -6.18 -8.34
CA LEU A 601 14.13 -5.77 -8.01
C LEU A 601 13.80 -5.97 -6.53
N GLY A 602 14.26 -7.07 -5.92
CA GLY A 602 14.09 -7.28 -4.48
C GLY A 602 14.93 -6.36 -3.62
N SER A 603 16.08 -5.91 -4.13
CA SER A 603 16.94 -4.92 -3.45
C SER A 603 16.38 -3.50 -3.51
N ILE A 604 15.48 -3.20 -4.45
CA ILE A 604 14.80 -1.92 -4.58
C ILE A 604 13.49 -1.96 -3.77
N PRO A 605 13.28 -1.09 -2.76
CA PRO A 605 12.10 -1.16 -1.90
C PRO A 605 10.80 -0.61 -2.55
N VAL A 606 10.55 -0.86 -3.84
CA VAL A 606 9.33 -0.41 -4.55
C VAL A 606 8.63 -1.61 -5.20
N ASP A 607 7.42 -1.41 -5.73
CA ASP A 607 6.76 -2.44 -6.55
C ASP A 607 7.69 -2.94 -7.67
N VAL A 608 7.66 -4.23 -7.96
CA VAL A 608 8.58 -4.88 -8.92
C VAL A 608 8.54 -4.21 -10.30
N ARG A 609 7.37 -3.72 -10.74
CA ARG A 609 7.19 -3.04 -12.03
C ARG A 609 7.82 -1.65 -12.00
N ILE A 610 7.72 -0.95 -10.88
CA ILE A 610 8.34 0.36 -10.69
C ILE A 610 9.86 0.23 -10.62
N GLY A 611 10.40 -0.79 -9.94
CA GLY A 611 11.83 -1.06 -9.92
C GLY A 611 12.36 -1.33 -11.34
N LYS A 612 11.60 -2.09 -12.14
CA LYS A 612 11.91 -2.36 -13.54
C LYS A 612 11.90 -1.08 -14.38
N LEU A 613 10.91 -0.20 -14.17
CA LEU A 613 10.85 1.12 -14.81
C LEU A 613 12.13 1.93 -14.54
N MET A 614 12.58 1.99 -13.29
CA MET A 614 13.79 2.73 -12.90
C MET A 614 15.05 2.18 -13.59
N LEU A 615 15.23 0.86 -13.60
CA LEU A 615 16.39 0.21 -14.23
C LEU A 615 16.40 0.42 -15.75
N TYR A 616 15.24 0.30 -16.40
CA TYR A 616 15.14 0.50 -17.84
C TYR A 616 15.34 1.97 -18.23
N GLY A 617 14.81 2.91 -17.45
CA GLY A 617 15.06 4.35 -17.66
C GLY A 617 16.54 4.70 -17.65
N LEU A 618 17.34 4.06 -16.80
CA LEU A 618 18.79 4.20 -16.82
C LEU A 618 19.40 3.62 -18.10
N MET A 619 19.04 2.38 -18.47
CA MET A 619 19.60 1.68 -19.64
C MET A 619 19.33 2.44 -20.95
N PHE A 620 18.18 3.10 -21.05
CA PHE A 620 17.77 3.91 -22.19
C PHE A 620 18.10 5.41 -22.05
N ARG A 621 18.87 5.80 -21.02
CA ARG A 621 19.34 7.17 -20.79
C ARG A 621 18.22 8.22 -20.67
N CYS A 622 17.11 7.86 -20.05
CA CYS A 622 15.99 8.74 -19.72
C CYS A 622 15.68 8.71 -18.22
N LEU A 623 16.74 8.69 -17.40
CA LEU A 623 16.65 8.41 -15.96
C LEU A 623 15.83 9.45 -15.20
N ASP A 624 16.11 10.74 -15.35
CA ASP A 624 15.41 11.82 -14.60
C ASP A 624 13.89 11.79 -14.79
N ALA A 625 13.45 11.68 -16.05
CA ALA A 625 12.04 11.59 -16.39
C ALA A 625 11.43 10.29 -15.83
N THR A 626 12.13 9.17 -16.00
CA THR A 626 11.66 7.87 -15.54
C THR A 626 11.59 7.75 -14.02
N LEU A 627 12.53 8.35 -13.27
CA LEU A 627 12.47 8.40 -11.80
C LEU A 627 11.31 9.26 -11.33
N THR A 628 10.98 10.33 -12.05
CA THR A 628 9.78 11.12 -11.75
C THR A 628 8.51 10.30 -11.97
N MET A 629 8.43 9.55 -13.08
CA MET A 629 7.32 8.63 -13.37
C MET A 629 7.22 7.50 -12.34
N ALA A 630 8.34 6.94 -11.91
CA ALA A 630 8.40 5.94 -10.85
C ALA A 630 7.90 6.51 -9.51
N ALA A 631 8.27 7.74 -9.18
CA ALA A 631 7.86 8.41 -7.95
C ALA A 631 6.36 8.75 -7.95
N THR A 632 5.79 9.15 -9.10
CA THR A 632 4.35 9.39 -9.23
C THR A 632 3.53 8.11 -9.13
N LEU A 633 4.02 6.99 -9.69
CA LEU A 633 3.36 5.68 -9.58
C LEU A 633 3.50 5.07 -8.17
N SER A 634 4.58 5.36 -7.45
CA SER A 634 4.82 4.83 -6.09
C SER A 634 4.06 5.57 -4.99
N TYR A 635 3.56 6.76 -5.28
CA TYR A 635 2.95 7.65 -4.30
C TYR A 635 1.58 8.14 -4.79
N LYS A 636 1.01 9.15 -4.12
CA LYS A 636 -0.25 9.77 -4.53
C LYS A 636 -0.04 10.71 -5.72
N SER A 637 -1.06 10.78 -6.58
CA SER A 637 -1.12 11.76 -7.66
C SER A 637 -0.91 13.19 -7.12
N PRO A 638 -0.14 14.04 -7.83
CA PRO A 638 -0.01 15.45 -7.48
C PRO A 638 -1.32 16.21 -7.69
N PHE A 639 -2.20 15.73 -8.58
CA PHE A 639 -3.52 16.34 -8.80
C PHE A 639 -4.46 16.05 -7.64
N ILE A 640 -5.04 17.12 -7.08
CA ILE A 640 -6.10 17.06 -6.10
C ILE A 640 -7.44 17.42 -6.75
N THR A 641 -8.51 16.88 -6.21
CA THR A 641 -9.87 17.19 -6.64
C THR A 641 -10.62 17.71 -5.43
N PRO A 642 -10.61 19.04 -5.20
CA PRO A 642 -11.31 19.61 -4.05
C PRO A 642 -12.80 19.31 -4.13
N PHE A 643 -13.39 19.05 -2.96
CA PHE A 643 -14.79 18.61 -2.81
C PHE A 643 -15.79 19.48 -3.61
N LYS A 644 -15.62 20.81 -3.58
CA LYS A 644 -16.53 21.76 -4.24
C LYS A 644 -16.12 22.17 -5.67
N LYS A 645 -14.96 21.73 -6.17
CA LYS A 645 -14.34 22.23 -7.42
C LYS A 645 -13.93 21.13 -8.39
N LYS A 646 -14.68 20.04 -8.43
CA LYS A 646 -14.34 18.85 -9.21
C LYS A 646 -14.25 19.10 -10.72
N GLU A 647 -15.20 19.83 -11.29
CA GLU A 647 -15.24 20.11 -12.73
C GLU A 647 -14.09 21.04 -13.15
N GLU A 648 -13.87 22.11 -12.40
CA GLU A 648 -12.77 23.06 -12.57
C GLU A 648 -11.41 22.34 -12.54
N ALA A 649 -11.18 21.49 -11.54
CA ALA A 649 -9.96 20.69 -11.42
C ALA A 649 -9.77 19.71 -12.59
N THR A 650 -10.85 19.10 -13.08
CA THR A 650 -10.80 18.17 -14.22
C THR A 650 -10.44 18.92 -15.51
N PHE A 651 -11.00 20.11 -15.72
CA PHE A 651 -10.68 20.96 -16.86
C PHE A 651 -9.22 21.40 -16.83
N LYS A 652 -8.73 21.90 -15.69
CA LYS A 652 -7.33 22.30 -15.51
C LYS A 652 -6.35 21.15 -15.70
N LYS A 653 -6.68 19.94 -15.23
CA LYS A 653 -5.86 18.75 -15.52
C LYS A 653 -5.76 18.44 -17.02
N LYS A 654 -6.82 18.69 -17.79
CA LYS A 654 -6.82 18.48 -19.26
C LYS A 654 -5.97 19.50 -20.00
N GLU A 655 -5.79 20.73 -19.49
CA GLU A 655 -4.86 21.72 -20.05
C GLU A 655 -3.41 21.21 -20.01
N LEU A 656 -3.06 20.43 -18.99
CA LEU A 656 -1.74 19.80 -18.85
C LEU A 656 -1.60 18.46 -19.58
N LYS A 657 -2.64 18.00 -20.31
CA LYS A 657 -2.64 16.70 -20.97
C LYS A 657 -1.45 16.59 -21.92
N GLU A 658 -0.68 15.52 -21.77
CA GLU A 658 0.50 15.23 -22.59
C GLU A 658 0.44 13.80 -23.14
N HIS A 659 0.69 13.64 -24.44
CA HIS A 659 0.86 12.35 -25.14
C HIS A 659 -0.21 11.26 -24.82
N ASN A 660 -1.48 11.65 -24.60
CA ASN A 660 -2.55 10.73 -24.18
C ASN A 660 -2.12 9.79 -23.01
N SER A 661 -1.38 10.34 -22.05
CA SER A 661 -0.81 9.60 -20.93
C SER A 661 -1.04 10.34 -19.62
N ASP A 662 -1.69 9.67 -18.66
CA ASP A 662 -1.81 10.20 -17.30
C ASP A 662 -0.43 10.39 -16.65
N ILE A 663 0.48 9.44 -16.89
CA ILE A 663 1.82 9.43 -16.28
C ILE A 663 2.68 10.57 -16.84
N GLN A 664 2.67 10.78 -18.16
CA GLN A 664 3.38 11.93 -18.75
C GLN A 664 2.74 13.27 -18.39
N THR A 665 1.42 13.31 -18.21
CA THR A 665 0.74 14.53 -17.71
C THR A 665 1.22 14.88 -16.30
N MET A 666 1.41 13.90 -15.42
CA MET A 666 2.00 14.12 -14.09
C MET A 666 3.47 14.54 -14.16
N LEU A 667 4.25 13.95 -15.08
CA LEU A 667 5.64 14.35 -15.34
C LEU A 667 5.72 15.83 -15.76
N LYS A 668 4.86 16.26 -16.69
CA LYS A 668 4.78 17.65 -17.15
C LYS A 668 4.43 18.61 -16.01
N ALA A 669 3.40 18.29 -15.22
CA ALA A 669 3.02 19.10 -14.06
C ALA A 669 4.16 19.24 -13.05
N TYR A 670 4.96 18.18 -12.85
CA TYR A 670 6.14 18.22 -11.99
C TYR A 670 7.26 19.12 -12.55
N LYS A 671 7.56 19.03 -13.85
CA LYS A 671 8.57 19.87 -14.52
C LYS A 671 8.18 21.35 -14.45
N GLU A 672 6.94 21.70 -14.83
CA GLU A 672 6.43 23.07 -14.78
C GLU A 672 6.39 23.64 -13.36
N TRP A 673 6.10 22.81 -12.35
CA TRP A 673 6.20 23.24 -10.95
C TRP A 673 7.62 23.62 -10.53
N TRP A 674 8.64 22.89 -10.97
CA TRP A 674 10.05 23.23 -10.73
C TRP A 674 10.46 24.51 -11.45
N GLU A 675 9.98 24.74 -12.67
CA GLU A 675 10.19 25.99 -13.39
C GLU A 675 9.55 27.18 -12.66
N ALA A 676 8.33 27.03 -12.15
CA ALA A 676 7.66 28.03 -11.33
C ALA A 676 8.43 28.27 -10.02
N ARG A 677 8.95 27.21 -9.38
CA ARG A 677 9.79 27.30 -8.18
C ARG A 677 11.08 28.10 -8.43
N GLY A 678 11.63 28.01 -9.64
CA GLY A 678 12.78 28.81 -10.07
C GLY A 678 12.54 30.32 -10.06
N LYS A 679 11.27 30.75 -10.20
CA LYS A 679 10.84 32.16 -10.12
C LYS A 679 10.54 32.61 -8.68
N GLY A 680 10.54 31.68 -7.72
CA GLY A 680 10.24 31.93 -6.31
C GLY A 680 9.20 30.97 -5.75
N ARG A 681 9.25 30.76 -4.42
CA ARG A 681 8.34 29.83 -3.71
C ARG A 681 6.87 30.23 -3.88
N GLU A 682 6.58 31.53 -3.91
CA GLU A 682 5.22 32.05 -4.16
C GLU A 682 4.70 31.69 -5.55
N SER A 683 5.55 31.74 -6.57
CA SER A 683 5.16 31.36 -7.94
C SER A 683 4.83 29.86 -8.02
N ALA A 684 5.57 29.01 -7.30
CA ALA A 684 5.26 27.59 -7.20
C ALA A 684 3.92 27.33 -6.49
N TYR A 685 3.62 28.05 -5.41
CA TYR A 685 2.30 27.96 -4.75
C TYR A 685 1.17 28.45 -5.65
N LYS A 686 1.38 29.53 -6.41
CA LYS A 686 0.40 30.03 -7.38
C LYS A 686 0.11 29.00 -8.46
N TYR A 687 1.15 28.37 -9.03
CA TYR A 687 1.01 27.28 -9.99
C TYR A 687 0.22 26.10 -9.41
N CYS A 688 0.55 25.67 -8.18
CA CYS A 688 -0.19 24.59 -7.52
C CYS A 688 -1.68 24.92 -7.32
N LYS A 689 -1.98 26.17 -6.94
CA LYS A 689 -3.37 26.62 -6.74
C LYS A 689 -4.14 26.68 -8.06
N GLU A 690 -3.51 27.12 -9.13
CA GLU A 690 -4.12 27.24 -10.46
C GLU A 690 -4.47 25.89 -11.08
N PHE A 691 -3.57 24.91 -10.99
CA PHE A 691 -3.74 23.58 -11.60
C PHE A 691 -4.26 22.51 -10.64
N PHE A 692 -4.70 22.90 -9.44
CA PHE A 692 -5.19 21.98 -8.41
C PHE A 692 -4.16 20.89 -8.10
N LEU A 693 -2.93 21.30 -7.82
CA LEU A 693 -1.83 20.41 -7.43
C LEU A 693 -1.57 20.53 -5.92
N SER A 694 -1.21 19.41 -5.30
CA SER A 694 -0.73 19.38 -3.92
C SER A 694 0.76 19.67 -3.87
N PHE A 695 1.13 20.83 -3.32
CA PHE A 695 2.53 21.20 -3.09
C PHE A 695 3.26 20.14 -2.25
N LYS A 696 2.61 19.60 -1.21
CA LYS A 696 3.16 18.53 -0.36
C LYS A 696 3.40 17.23 -1.16
N HIS A 697 2.51 16.88 -2.09
CA HIS A 697 2.72 15.69 -2.93
C HIS A 697 3.88 15.88 -3.90
N LEU A 698 4.01 17.06 -4.51
CA LEU A 698 5.12 17.38 -5.42
C LEU A 698 6.48 17.37 -4.69
N GLU A 699 6.55 17.92 -3.47
CA GLU A 699 7.76 17.83 -2.64
C GLU A 699 8.10 16.39 -2.26
N MET A 700 7.09 15.57 -1.95
CA MET A 700 7.31 14.15 -1.67
C MET A 700 7.78 13.38 -2.91
N ILE A 701 7.20 13.65 -4.09
CA ILE A 701 7.64 13.08 -5.38
C ILE A 701 9.10 13.45 -5.65
N SER A 702 9.48 14.72 -5.43
CA SER A 702 10.86 15.19 -5.57
C SER A 702 11.81 14.45 -4.62
N THR A 703 11.39 14.31 -3.36
CA THR A 703 12.15 13.58 -2.33
C THR A 703 12.35 12.12 -2.72
N LEU A 704 11.29 11.42 -3.14
CA LEU A 704 11.37 10.02 -3.59
C LEU A 704 12.29 9.87 -4.80
N LYS A 705 12.18 10.77 -5.78
CA LYS A 705 13.02 10.78 -6.99
C LYS A 705 14.50 10.92 -6.63
N GLN A 706 14.85 11.86 -5.76
CA GLN A 706 16.23 12.04 -5.28
C GLN A 706 16.73 10.80 -4.52
N GLN A 707 15.86 10.18 -3.73
CA GLN A 707 16.21 8.96 -2.99
C GLN A 707 16.40 7.74 -3.89
N TYR A 708 15.70 7.66 -5.02
CA TYR A 708 15.90 6.61 -6.00
C TYR A 708 17.30 6.64 -6.62
N VAL A 709 17.92 7.83 -6.71
CA VAL A 709 19.32 7.97 -7.13
C VAL A 709 20.25 7.26 -6.14
N GLU A 710 20.07 7.48 -4.83
CA GLU A 710 20.89 6.80 -3.81
C GLU A 710 20.73 5.28 -3.90
N ILE A 711 19.49 4.77 -4.05
CA ILE A 711 19.25 3.33 -4.21
C ILE A 711 19.95 2.77 -5.45
N LEU A 712 19.86 3.45 -6.60
CA LEU A 712 20.56 3.02 -7.81
C LEU A 712 22.09 3.11 -7.67
N SER A 713 22.60 4.04 -6.86
CA SER A 713 24.03 4.15 -6.54
C SER A 713 24.50 3.01 -5.66
N ASP A 714 23.72 2.66 -4.63
CA ASP A 714 24.03 1.57 -3.69
C ASP A 714 24.04 0.20 -4.40
N ILE A 715 23.16 -0.01 -5.39
CA ILE A 715 23.11 -1.25 -6.19
C ILE A 715 24.22 -1.25 -7.29
N GLY A 716 24.88 -0.12 -7.54
CA GLY A 716 26.00 -0.01 -8.49
C GLY A 716 25.58 0.24 -9.94
N PHE A 717 24.35 0.71 -10.17
CA PHE A 717 23.88 1.05 -11.52
C PHE A 717 24.30 2.46 -11.98
N ILE A 718 24.56 3.36 -11.03
CA ILE A 718 25.14 4.69 -11.29
C ILE A 718 26.41 4.87 -10.47
N LYS A 719 27.10 6.01 -10.64
CA LYS A 719 28.32 6.34 -9.90
C LYS A 719 28.17 6.01 -8.41
N LYS A 720 29.08 5.18 -7.88
CA LYS A 720 29.03 4.64 -6.51
C LYS A 720 29.13 5.76 -5.47
N LYS A 721 28.47 5.56 -4.33
CA LYS A 721 28.50 6.44 -3.14
C LYS A 721 27.81 7.80 -3.30
N ILE A 722 26.83 7.94 -4.19
CA ILE A 722 25.95 9.12 -4.20
C ILE A 722 24.93 8.95 -3.07
N LYS A 723 24.92 9.89 -2.12
CA LYS A 723 23.94 9.94 -1.03
C LYS A 723 22.86 10.97 -1.31
N PHE A 724 21.68 10.80 -0.71
CA PHE A 724 20.56 11.71 -0.86
C PHE A 724 20.93 13.19 -0.61
N LYS A 725 21.79 13.45 0.38
CA LYS A 725 22.31 14.81 0.70
C LYS A 725 23.12 15.42 -0.45
N ASP A 726 23.84 14.61 -1.23
CA ASP A 726 24.62 15.09 -2.38
C ASP A 726 23.70 15.55 -3.51
N VAL A 727 22.60 14.82 -3.73
CA VAL A 727 21.56 15.18 -4.71
C VAL A 727 20.90 16.50 -4.32
N GLN A 728 20.54 16.65 -3.03
CA GLN A 728 19.96 17.90 -2.51
C GLN A 728 20.92 19.08 -2.66
N THR A 729 22.21 18.88 -2.42
CA THR A 729 23.24 19.92 -2.59
C THR A 729 23.41 20.31 -4.06
N SER A 730 23.14 19.39 -4.98
CA SER A 730 23.17 19.62 -6.43
C SER A 730 21.90 20.30 -6.96
N ALA A 731 20.85 20.42 -6.14
CA ALA A 731 19.60 21.06 -6.54
C ALA A 731 19.79 22.56 -6.80
N LYS A 732 19.06 23.06 -7.80
CA LYS A 732 19.08 24.47 -8.20
C LYS A 732 17.66 25.03 -8.10
N ALA A 733 17.50 26.35 -8.28
CA ALA A 733 16.20 27.00 -8.19
C ALA A 733 15.14 26.34 -9.10
N ASN A 734 15.53 25.86 -10.28
CA ASN A 734 14.68 25.23 -11.29
C ASN A 734 14.94 23.72 -11.50
N SER A 735 15.64 23.04 -10.59
CA SER A 735 15.96 21.62 -10.73
C SER A 735 16.11 20.93 -9.38
N ASP A 736 15.61 19.70 -9.27
CA ASP A 736 15.79 18.85 -8.09
C ASP A 736 17.20 18.23 -7.97
N GLY A 737 18.13 18.55 -8.87
CA GLY A 737 19.52 18.10 -8.79
C GLY A 737 19.79 16.70 -9.38
N VAL A 738 18.75 15.93 -9.72
CA VAL A 738 18.90 14.54 -10.19
C VAL A 738 19.60 14.48 -11.54
N ALA A 739 19.09 15.19 -12.55
CA ALA A 739 19.73 15.24 -13.88
C ALA A 739 21.17 15.80 -13.82
N ILE A 740 21.46 16.66 -12.84
CA ILE A 740 22.79 17.28 -12.67
C ILE A 740 23.78 16.24 -12.13
N ILE A 741 23.45 15.57 -11.02
CA ILE A 741 24.37 14.64 -10.36
C ILE A 741 24.57 13.33 -11.14
N THR A 742 23.54 12.89 -11.87
CA THR A 742 23.60 11.68 -12.70
C THR A 742 24.23 11.94 -14.08
N GLY A 743 24.37 13.21 -14.47
CA GLY A 743 25.07 13.63 -15.68
C GLY A 743 24.28 13.41 -16.97
N ARG A 744 24.83 13.90 -18.08
CA ARG A 744 24.21 13.82 -19.41
C ARG A 744 24.06 12.38 -19.91
N GLU A 745 25.00 11.50 -19.53
CA GLU A 745 25.03 10.11 -19.97
C GLU A 745 23.79 9.32 -19.54
N ALA A 746 23.21 9.62 -18.38
CA ALA A 746 22.00 8.95 -17.90
C ALA A 746 20.69 9.60 -18.41
N ASN A 747 20.77 10.73 -19.12
CA ASN A 747 19.65 11.67 -19.29
C ASN A 747 19.47 12.20 -20.72
N GLU A 748 20.23 11.68 -21.68
CA GLU A 748 20.24 12.09 -23.09
C GLU A 748 18.84 12.06 -23.74
N ASN A 749 17.97 11.15 -23.32
CA ASN A 749 16.66 10.91 -23.94
C ASN A 749 15.46 11.31 -23.05
N ASN A 750 15.65 12.18 -22.05
CA ASN A 750 14.58 12.58 -21.11
C ASN A 750 13.37 13.29 -21.73
N GLU A 751 13.52 13.85 -22.93
CA GLU A 751 12.44 14.55 -23.64
C GLU A 751 11.79 13.69 -24.75
N ASN A 752 12.27 12.46 -24.97
CA ASN A 752 11.70 11.54 -25.96
C ASN A 752 10.43 10.87 -25.38
N LYS A 753 9.25 11.42 -25.70
CA LYS A 753 7.97 11.04 -25.11
C LYS A 753 7.55 9.62 -25.50
N GLU A 754 7.87 9.21 -26.72
CA GLU A 754 7.57 7.89 -27.25
C GLU A 754 8.42 6.84 -26.54
N LEU A 755 9.72 7.11 -26.31
CA LEU A 755 10.59 6.26 -25.50
C LEU A 755 10.10 6.16 -24.05
N LEU A 756 9.69 7.26 -23.42
CA LEU A 756 9.12 7.22 -22.06
C LEU A 756 7.86 6.34 -21.99
N THR A 757 7.04 6.37 -23.04
CA THR A 757 5.89 5.45 -23.18
C THR A 757 6.34 4.00 -23.34
N ALA A 758 7.38 3.75 -24.12
CA ALA A 758 7.95 2.42 -24.29
C ALA A 758 8.53 1.86 -22.97
N MET A 759 9.12 2.72 -22.13
CA MET A 759 9.58 2.32 -20.78
C MET A 759 8.40 1.93 -19.88
N LEU A 760 7.25 2.59 -19.99
CA LEU A 760 6.03 2.16 -19.30
C LEU A 760 5.56 0.78 -19.77
N VAL A 761 5.67 0.47 -21.07
CA VAL A 761 5.37 -0.87 -21.59
C VAL A 761 6.31 -1.90 -20.97
N ALA A 762 7.62 -1.66 -21.02
CA ALA A 762 8.63 -2.57 -20.48
C ALA A 762 8.43 -2.90 -18.99
N ALA A 763 7.97 -1.90 -18.23
CA ALA A 763 7.75 -1.99 -16.80
C ALA A 763 6.39 -2.63 -16.44
N LEU A 764 5.31 -2.19 -17.08
CA LEU A 764 3.94 -2.49 -16.66
C LEU A 764 3.31 -3.67 -17.41
N TYR A 765 3.88 -4.13 -18.52
CA TYR A 765 3.43 -5.35 -19.18
C TYR A 765 3.41 -6.54 -18.19
N PRO A 766 2.37 -7.40 -18.18
CA PRO A 766 1.29 -7.57 -19.17
C PRO A 766 0.04 -6.69 -18.98
N ASN A 767 0.11 -5.61 -18.20
CA ASN A 767 -1.04 -4.75 -17.91
C ASN A 767 -1.39 -3.85 -19.11
N ILE A 768 -2.02 -4.44 -20.12
CA ILE A 768 -2.51 -3.77 -21.32
C ILE A 768 -4.02 -3.91 -21.49
N ILE A 769 -4.62 -2.90 -22.12
CA ILE A 769 -6.00 -2.90 -22.59
C ILE A 769 -6.03 -2.56 -24.08
N GLN A 770 -6.99 -3.14 -24.81
CA GLN A 770 -7.22 -2.88 -26.22
C GLN A 770 -8.54 -2.12 -26.40
N HIS A 771 -8.52 -1.04 -27.18
CA HIS A 771 -9.72 -0.32 -27.56
C HIS A 771 -10.43 -1.06 -28.70
N VAL A 772 -11.68 -1.48 -28.45
CA VAL A 772 -12.53 -2.21 -29.40
C VAL A 772 -13.92 -1.59 -29.45
N SER A 773 -14.30 -1.03 -30.59
CA SER A 773 -15.65 -0.52 -30.88
C SER A 773 -16.21 0.42 -29.78
N GLY A 774 -15.40 1.37 -29.30
CA GLY A 774 -15.81 2.35 -28.29
C GLY A 774 -15.79 1.85 -26.85
N LYS A 775 -15.36 0.61 -26.61
CA LYS A 775 -15.09 0.04 -25.29
C LYS A 775 -13.61 -0.33 -25.17
N VAL A 776 -13.13 -0.57 -23.97
CA VAL A 776 -11.79 -1.12 -23.74
C VAL A 776 -11.90 -2.50 -23.09
N LYS A 777 -11.07 -3.44 -23.55
CA LYS A 777 -11.00 -4.81 -23.04
C LYS A 777 -9.59 -5.13 -22.55
N THR A 778 -9.48 -5.93 -21.50
CA THR A 778 -8.19 -6.41 -20.98
C THR A 778 -7.63 -7.57 -21.82
N ARG A 779 -6.40 -8.01 -21.52
CA ARG A 779 -5.79 -9.22 -22.10
C ARG A 779 -6.66 -10.46 -21.93
N THR A 780 -7.36 -10.59 -20.81
CA THR A 780 -8.24 -11.73 -20.50
C THR A 780 -9.63 -11.61 -21.13
N GLY A 781 -9.90 -10.54 -21.89
CA GLY A 781 -11.19 -10.31 -22.56
C GLY A 781 -12.23 -9.58 -21.71
N GLU A 782 -11.93 -9.24 -20.45
CA GLU A 782 -12.87 -8.48 -19.61
C GLU A 782 -13.02 -7.04 -20.10
N TYR A 783 -14.26 -6.57 -20.25
CA TYR A 783 -14.56 -5.16 -20.52
C TYR A 783 -14.34 -4.30 -19.27
N VAL A 784 -13.68 -3.17 -19.44
CA VAL A 784 -13.37 -2.21 -18.37
C VAL A 784 -13.69 -0.79 -18.81
N ASP A 785 -13.79 0.12 -17.84
CA ASP A 785 -13.97 1.55 -18.08
C ASP A 785 -12.67 2.31 -17.74
N ILE A 786 -12.40 3.43 -18.40
CA ILE A 786 -11.35 4.35 -17.95
C ILE A 786 -11.88 5.19 -16.79
N HIS A 787 -11.10 5.36 -15.72
CA HIS A 787 -11.54 6.08 -14.54
C HIS A 787 -11.80 7.57 -14.84
N PRO A 788 -12.85 8.21 -14.26
CA PRO A 788 -13.19 9.61 -14.53
C PRO A 788 -12.08 10.64 -14.28
N ASN A 789 -11.14 10.32 -13.38
CA ASN A 789 -9.99 11.19 -13.09
C ASN A 789 -8.85 11.06 -14.11
N SER A 790 -8.90 10.10 -15.03
CA SER A 790 -7.90 9.95 -16.08
C SER A 790 -8.05 11.02 -17.17
N VAL A 791 -6.94 11.49 -17.72
CA VAL A 791 -6.95 12.38 -18.91
C VAL A 791 -7.51 11.71 -20.16
N ASN A 792 -7.57 10.38 -20.15
CA ASN A 792 -8.11 9.55 -21.23
C ASN A 792 -9.60 9.19 -21.02
N PHE A 793 -10.24 9.69 -19.96
CA PHE A 793 -11.67 9.49 -19.76
C PHE A 793 -12.48 10.11 -20.90
N LYS A 794 -13.33 9.29 -21.54
CA LYS A 794 -14.14 9.64 -22.73
C LYS A 794 -13.31 10.11 -23.94
N VAL A 795 -12.05 9.69 -24.04
CA VAL A 795 -11.24 9.87 -25.25
C VAL A 795 -11.47 8.70 -26.20
N PHE A 796 -11.74 8.98 -27.46
CA PHE A 796 -11.89 7.97 -28.51
C PHE A 796 -10.53 7.65 -29.13
N PHE A 797 -10.18 6.36 -29.16
CA PHE A 797 -8.98 5.85 -29.82
C PHE A 797 -9.34 5.07 -31.09
N LYS A 798 -8.38 4.91 -32.01
CA LYS A 798 -8.56 4.05 -33.19
C LYS A 798 -8.84 2.61 -32.73
N ASN A 799 -9.74 1.90 -33.42
CA ASN A 799 -10.00 0.49 -33.14
C ASN A 799 -8.70 -0.32 -33.22
N GLY A 800 -8.44 -1.19 -32.23
CA GLY A 800 -7.20 -1.96 -32.12
C GLY A 800 -6.04 -1.23 -31.41
N SER A 801 -6.20 0.04 -31.02
CA SER A 801 -5.18 0.75 -30.23
C SER A 801 -5.01 0.10 -28.86
N PHE A 802 -3.78 0.08 -28.36
CA PHE A 802 -3.47 -0.44 -27.04
C PHE A 802 -3.12 0.69 -26.07
N LEU A 803 -3.48 0.49 -24.81
CA LEU A 803 -3.02 1.32 -23.71
C LEU A 803 -2.38 0.43 -22.65
N VAL A 804 -1.32 0.93 -22.03
CA VAL A 804 -0.71 0.33 -20.84
C VAL A 804 -1.27 0.99 -19.58
N TYR A 805 -1.43 0.24 -18.51
CA TYR A 805 -1.94 0.74 -17.24
C TYR A 805 -1.15 0.22 -16.04
N HIS A 806 -1.22 0.95 -14.93
CA HIS A 806 -0.61 0.52 -13.67
C HIS A 806 -1.61 -0.20 -12.76
N GLU A 807 -2.74 0.45 -12.47
CA GLU A 807 -3.72 -0.04 -11.50
C GLU A 807 -5.09 -0.30 -12.15
N LYS A 808 -5.57 -1.55 -12.05
CA LYS A 808 -6.96 -1.93 -12.35
C LYS A 808 -7.71 -2.05 -11.03
N VAL A 809 -8.76 -1.24 -10.87
CA VAL A 809 -9.57 -1.20 -9.65
C VAL A 809 -11.03 -1.54 -9.89
N LYS A 810 -11.60 -2.39 -9.04
CA LYS A 810 -13.04 -2.57 -8.98
C LYS A 810 -13.63 -1.72 -7.85
N THR A 811 -14.59 -0.87 -8.20
CA THR A 811 -15.48 -0.18 -7.26
C THR A 811 -16.92 -0.61 -7.58
N LYS A 812 -17.78 0.29 -8.09
CA LYS A 812 -19.08 -0.06 -8.69
C LYS A 812 -18.92 -0.73 -10.07
N LYS A 813 -17.89 -0.34 -10.80
CA LYS A 813 -17.45 -0.94 -12.07
C LYS A 813 -15.95 -1.20 -12.01
N ILE A 814 -15.43 -1.93 -13.00
CA ILE A 814 -14.00 -2.14 -13.17
C ILE A 814 -13.45 -0.93 -13.92
N TYR A 815 -12.53 -0.22 -13.28
CA TYR A 815 -11.89 0.97 -13.79
C TYR A 815 -10.38 0.78 -13.95
N ILE A 816 -9.83 1.37 -14.99
CA ILE A 816 -8.40 1.60 -15.15
C ILE A 816 -8.09 3.00 -14.64
N ARG A 817 -7.26 3.12 -13.60
CA ARG A 817 -7.01 4.41 -12.92
C ARG A 817 -6.17 5.36 -13.77
N GLU A 818 -4.95 4.96 -14.06
CA GLU A 818 -4.03 5.67 -14.94
C GLU A 818 -3.70 4.80 -16.15
N CYS A 819 -3.74 5.39 -17.34
CA CYS A 819 -3.34 4.70 -18.56
C CYS A 819 -2.57 5.62 -19.52
N SER A 820 -1.81 4.98 -20.41
CA SER A 820 -1.07 5.65 -21.49
C SER A 820 -1.29 4.93 -22.80
N LEU A 821 -1.62 5.68 -23.85
CA LEU A 821 -1.64 5.16 -25.22
C LEU A 821 -0.23 4.71 -25.63
N VAL A 822 -0.10 3.54 -26.25
CA VAL A 822 1.21 2.97 -26.63
C VAL A 822 1.30 2.70 -28.13
N SER A 823 2.50 2.86 -28.70
CA SER A 823 2.76 2.55 -30.12
C SER A 823 2.92 1.05 -30.35
N GLN A 824 2.71 0.62 -31.60
CA GLN A 824 2.89 -0.79 -31.98
C GLN A 824 4.33 -1.25 -31.78
N LEU A 825 5.31 -0.40 -32.12
CA LEU A 825 6.73 -0.68 -31.93
C LEU A 825 7.13 -0.81 -30.45
N SER A 826 6.53 0.00 -29.57
CA SER A 826 6.75 -0.11 -28.12
C SER A 826 6.33 -1.49 -27.60
N LEU A 827 5.15 -1.96 -28.01
CA LEU A 827 4.68 -3.31 -27.67
C LEU A 827 5.54 -4.39 -28.30
N LEU A 828 5.92 -4.22 -29.57
CA LEU A 828 6.75 -5.19 -30.27
C LEU A 828 8.08 -5.43 -29.57
N MET A 829 8.74 -4.36 -29.11
CA MET A 829 10.06 -4.43 -28.49
C MET A 829 10.01 -4.84 -27.02
N PHE A 830 9.01 -4.38 -26.25
CA PHE A 830 9.04 -4.46 -24.79
C PHE A 830 7.93 -5.28 -24.13
N ALA A 831 6.97 -5.82 -24.91
CA ALA A 831 6.05 -6.80 -24.34
C ALA A 831 6.82 -8.02 -23.79
N GLY A 832 6.16 -8.84 -22.99
CA GLY A 832 6.69 -10.13 -22.56
C GLY A 832 6.68 -11.18 -23.68
N GLY A 833 7.26 -12.34 -23.39
CA GLY A 833 7.32 -13.48 -24.32
C GLY A 833 8.25 -13.28 -25.52
N GLY A 834 8.31 -14.29 -26.39
CA GLY A 834 9.02 -14.23 -27.67
C GLY A 834 8.17 -13.64 -28.80
N ILE A 835 8.80 -13.36 -29.94
CA ILE A 835 8.11 -13.08 -31.19
C ILE A 835 7.96 -14.39 -31.96
N GLU A 836 6.72 -14.82 -32.15
CA GLU A 836 6.35 -15.88 -33.09
C GLU A 836 6.05 -15.24 -34.46
N ILE A 837 6.46 -15.91 -35.53
CA ILE A 837 6.23 -15.44 -36.90
C ILE A 837 5.39 -16.51 -37.59
N ASP A 838 4.21 -16.12 -38.04
CA ASP A 838 3.30 -16.96 -38.82
C ASP A 838 3.14 -16.37 -40.23
N GLU A 839 2.56 -17.15 -41.14
CA GLU A 839 2.27 -16.74 -42.51
C GLU A 839 0.79 -16.92 -42.82
N CYS A 840 0.12 -15.84 -43.23
CA CYS A 840 -1.30 -15.88 -43.56
C CYS A 840 -1.59 -14.96 -44.74
N GLN A 841 -2.28 -15.47 -45.77
CA GLN A 841 -2.68 -14.75 -46.99
C GLN A 841 -1.57 -13.91 -47.64
N GLY A 842 -0.32 -14.41 -47.65
CA GLY A 842 0.84 -13.71 -48.24
C GLY A 842 1.50 -12.66 -47.36
N TYR A 843 1.00 -12.45 -46.13
CA TYR A 843 1.62 -11.59 -45.12
C TYR A 843 2.33 -12.42 -44.06
N LYS A 844 3.43 -11.89 -43.53
CA LYS A 844 3.99 -12.39 -42.26
C LYS A 844 3.28 -11.71 -41.09
N VAL A 845 2.87 -12.50 -40.12
CA VAL A 845 2.18 -12.03 -38.92
C VAL A 845 3.11 -12.24 -37.73
N LEU A 846 3.49 -11.13 -37.09
CA LEU A 846 4.22 -11.12 -35.82
C LEU A 846 3.22 -11.33 -34.69
N ILE A 847 3.40 -12.38 -33.90
CA ILE A 847 2.54 -12.75 -32.78
C ILE A 847 3.34 -12.63 -31.48
N ILE A 848 2.80 -11.89 -30.52
CA ILE A 848 3.39 -11.73 -29.19
C ILE A 848 2.32 -12.08 -28.16
N ASP A 849 2.64 -13.03 -27.28
CA ASP A 849 1.76 -13.50 -26.22
C ASP A 849 0.36 -13.89 -26.72
N LYS A 850 0.30 -14.44 -27.94
CA LYS A 850 -0.91 -14.88 -28.68
C LYS A 850 -1.96 -13.80 -29.00
N MET A 851 -1.98 -12.70 -28.25
CA MET A 851 -2.98 -11.64 -28.31
C MET A 851 -2.56 -10.51 -29.25
N ILE A 852 -1.29 -10.11 -29.20
CA ILE A 852 -0.80 -8.98 -29.98
C ILE A 852 -0.38 -9.52 -31.33
N LYS A 853 -1.02 -9.02 -32.39
CA LYS A 853 -0.79 -9.44 -33.76
C LYS A 853 -0.53 -8.22 -34.62
N TYR A 854 0.54 -8.26 -35.40
CA TYR A 854 0.90 -7.23 -36.37
C TYR A 854 1.21 -7.90 -37.70
N LYS A 855 0.71 -7.36 -38.80
CA LYS A 855 1.06 -7.86 -40.14
C LYS A 855 2.16 -6.99 -40.74
N THR A 856 3.10 -7.62 -41.44
CA THR A 856 4.25 -6.97 -42.07
C THR A 856 4.36 -7.36 -43.55
N HIS A 857 4.71 -6.40 -44.39
CA HIS A 857 4.99 -6.62 -45.81
C HIS A 857 6.43 -7.11 -46.01
N GLY A 858 6.68 -8.40 -45.78
CA GLY A 858 7.96 -9.04 -46.11
C GLY A 858 8.58 -9.89 -45.00
N SER A 859 9.11 -11.05 -45.39
CA SER A 859 9.74 -12.02 -44.46
C SER A 859 11.00 -11.50 -43.78
N GLU A 860 11.75 -10.64 -44.49
CA GLU A 860 12.98 -10.05 -43.98
C GLU A 860 12.72 -9.08 -42.82
N VAL A 861 11.73 -8.19 -42.96
CA VAL A 861 11.34 -7.22 -41.91
C VAL A 861 10.95 -7.95 -40.62
N ALA A 862 10.08 -8.96 -40.74
CA ALA A 862 9.64 -9.77 -39.60
C ALA A 862 10.81 -10.45 -38.88
N SER A 863 11.73 -11.04 -39.65
CA SER A 863 12.91 -11.73 -39.13
C SER A 863 13.91 -10.76 -38.47
N SER A 864 14.15 -9.61 -39.09
CA SER A 864 15.03 -8.57 -38.56
C SER A 864 14.50 -7.96 -37.26
N LEU A 865 13.19 -7.72 -37.15
CA LEU A 865 12.56 -7.24 -35.90
C LEU A 865 12.67 -8.27 -34.77
N LYS A 866 12.47 -9.56 -35.08
CA LYS A 866 12.65 -10.66 -34.11
C LYS A 866 14.09 -10.74 -33.62
N ALA A 867 15.06 -10.66 -34.53
CA ALA A 867 16.49 -10.66 -34.19
C ALA A 867 16.86 -9.43 -33.34
N LEU A 868 16.37 -8.25 -33.71
CA LEU A 868 16.63 -7.00 -32.99
C LEU A 868 16.16 -7.08 -31.53
N ARG A 869 14.94 -7.60 -31.28
CA ARG A 869 14.42 -7.79 -29.92
C ARG A 869 15.23 -8.82 -29.13
N SER A 870 15.67 -9.90 -29.76
CA SER A 870 16.52 -10.90 -29.12
C SER A 870 17.85 -10.29 -28.65
N GLU A 871 18.50 -9.50 -29.50
CA GLU A 871 19.75 -8.80 -29.16
C GLU A 871 19.55 -7.74 -28.08
N LEU A 872 18.41 -7.03 -28.10
CA LEU A 872 18.05 -6.11 -27.04
C LEU A 872 17.90 -6.83 -25.70
N ASN A 873 17.13 -7.92 -25.64
CA ASN A 873 16.92 -8.67 -24.41
C ASN A 873 18.25 -9.19 -23.83
N GLN A 874 19.16 -9.66 -24.69
CA GLN A 874 20.49 -10.08 -24.27
C GLN A 874 21.29 -8.90 -23.70
N LEU A 875 21.31 -7.75 -24.38
CA LEU A 875 22.01 -6.55 -23.92
C LEU A 875 21.52 -6.07 -22.55
N LEU A 876 20.19 -6.07 -22.34
CA LEU A 876 19.58 -5.70 -21.06
C LEU A 876 19.95 -6.71 -19.97
N SER A 877 19.89 -8.02 -20.28
CA SER A 877 20.29 -9.08 -19.35
C SER A 877 21.76 -8.94 -18.92
N ASP A 878 22.66 -8.64 -19.85
CA ASP A 878 24.08 -8.41 -19.57
C ASP A 878 24.28 -7.23 -18.61
N LYS A 879 23.60 -6.10 -18.83
CA LYS A 879 23.69 -4.92 -17.95
C LYS A 879 23.12 -5.17 -16.56
N ILE A 880 22.10 -5.99 -16.46
CA ILE A 880 21.51 -6.39 -15.18
C ILE A 880 22.49 -7.30 -14.42
N THR A 881 23.18 -8.20 -15.12
CA THR A 881 24.18 -9.09 -14.54
C THR A 881 25.47 -8.34 -14.17
N GLU A 882 25.84 -7.34 -14.96
CA GLU A 882 27.01 -6.48 -14.76
C GLU A 882 26.58 -5.00 -14.60
N PRO A 883 26.13 -4.56 -13.40
CA PRO A 883 25.61 -3.21 -13.19
C PRO A 883 26.57 -2.07 -13.56
N ASP A 884 27.88 -2.28 -13.44
CA ASP A 884 28.92 -1.29 -13.76
C ASP A 884 29.18 -1.14 -15.29
N LYS A 885 28.65 -2.03 -16.14
CA LYS A 885 28.91 -2.04 -17.60
C LYS A 885 28.27 -0.85 -18.30
N ASP A 886 29.03 0.03 -18.95
CA ASP A 886 28.43 1.08 -19.79
C ASP A 886 27.98 0.49 -21.14
N LEU A 887 26.67 0.44 -21.37
CA LEU A 887 26.08 -0.10 -22.61
C LEU A 887 26.59 0.60 -23.87
N MET A 888 26.94 1.89 -23.77
CA MET A 888 27.28 2.72 -24.91
C MET A 888 28.78 2.76 -25.21
N SER A 889 29.60 2.30 -24.27
CA SER A 889 31.04 2.05 -24.49
C SER A 889 31.27 0.93 -25.49
N SER A 890 30.34 -0.03 -25.57
CA SER A 890 30.40 -1.13 -26.55
C SER A 890 29.82 -0.68 -27.90
N PRO A 891 30.50 -0.95 -29.03
CA PRO A 891 29.96 -0.67 -30.37
C PRO A 891 28.60 -1.35 -30.60
N LYS A 892 28.45 -2.58 -30.09
CA LYS A 892 27.21 -3.37 -30.12
C LYS A 892 26.06 -2.64 -29.41
N GLY A 893 26.24 -2.28 -28.14
CA GLY A 893 25.20 -1.64 -27.35
C GLY A 893 24.85 -0.22 -27.83
N SER A 894 25.86 0.54 -28.26
CA SER A 894 25.66 1.88 -28.84
C SER A 894 24.81 1.85 -30.11
N ALA A 895 25.08 0.91 -31.01
CA ALA A 895 24.29 0.75 -32.24
C ALA A 895 22.84 0.32 -31.94
N LEU A 896 22.67 -0.66 -31.05
CA LEU A 896 21.34 -1.17 -30.66
C LEU A 896 20.46 -0.09 -30.01
N ILE A 897 20.97 0.62 -29.01
CA ILE A 897 20.19 1.65 -28.30
C ILE A 897 19.82 2.79 -29.24
N LYS A 898 20.74 3.24 -30.10
CA LYS A 898 20.46 4.29 -31.09
C LYS A 898 19.41 3.85 -32.11
N CYS A 899 19.48 2.60 -32.58
CA CYS A 899 18.49 2.03 -33.49
C CYS A 899 17.11 2.00 -32.85
N ILE A 900 16.99 1.48 -31.61
CA ILE A 900 15.71 1.41 -30.90
C ILE A 900 15.15 2.80 -30.62
N ASN A 901 15.98 3.75 -30.17
CA ASN A 901 15.55 5.13 -29.92
C ASN A 901 15.05 5.80 -31.21
N TYR A 902 15.69 5.53 -32.35
CA TYR A 902 15.24 6.04 -33.65
C TYR A 902 13.89 5.44 -34.05
N LEU A 903 13.73 4.12 -33.92
CA LEU A 903 12.49 3.43 -34.26
C LEU A 903 11.32 3.86 -33.38
N LEU A 904 11.56 4.17 -32.11
CA LEU A 904 10.51 4.60 -31.19
C LEU A 904 10.15 6.07 -31.33
N ALA A 905 11.03 6.93 -31.85
CA ALA A 905 10.80 8.37 -31.96
C ALA A 905 9.81 8.78 -33.08
N LYS A 906 9.18 7.81 -33.74
CA LYS A 906 8.27 7.98 -34.87
C LYS A 906 6.94 7.28 -34.54
#